data_AF-A0A0F5JIN4-F1
#
_entry.id   AF-A0A0F5JIN4-F1
#
_cell.length_a   1.000
_cell.length_b   1.000
_cell.length_c   1.000
_cell.angle_alpha   90.00
_cell.angle_beta   90.00
_cell.angle_gamma   90.00
#
_symmetry.space_group_name_H-M   'P 1'
#
loop_
_entity.id
_entity.type
_entity.pdbx_description
1 polymer ?
#
loop_
_entity_poly.entity_id
_entity_poly.type
_entity_poly.pdbx_seq_one_letter_code
_entity_poly.pdbx_strand_id
1 'polypeptide(L)'
;MNKKLILSLLALAGVPALMMAADDARLLRFPATNGNEIVFSYAGDLYKVPAKGGEAQRLTSHVGYEMFPRFSPDGKTIAFTGQYDGNTEVYTIPSTGGEPLRITYTATNKRDDLGDRMGPNNIVMNWTPDGTNIVYRNRISDGFSGKLYTVNKEGGLSEVIPLPEGGFCSYSPDGKRLAYNRVMREFRTWKYYKGGMADDVWIYDPEKQSVENISDNPAQDIIPMWIGDEIFYISDRDRIMNIFVYNTKTKQTSKVTDFTEYDVKFPSANGNTIVFENGGYIYKMDAGTKKPEKVNVTLSSDNIYARSEIKDGSGYLTEASVSPDGERVVVTARGEVFNVPVEKGVTKNITRSPGQHDREAQWSPDGKYIVYISDGTGETELYLQDATGGEPVQLTKDNDTYIRSFEWSPDSKSIVYTDRKNRVNLLDVVGKKTTVLFQNPMAEIRDVTFSPDSKWLTYSRPAENQVSIVYVYDIAARKEYPVTDKWYDSHSPAFSTDGKYLIFASSRDFNPTYGSLEWNHVYNNMGGVYLALLQKDTPSPFLQKDAEVKVAKEETAKKEDKKKEDKDKKDVSTETGVKIDLEGITDRIIKLPLPGSYYGNFYSDGEKVWYYGRGGTKVYDLKKQKEDTVADGASMSVTPGSKKALFYKGGQIYVTDIPSGSVDLSNAVDLSNMKITVDYPKEWAQIFDEAWRAYRDGFYVENMHGVDWKAIKEKYAVLLPYVKTRLDLNYVIGEMIGELNCGHAYVNPGELDRPERVQTGLLGAEISRDKSGFFRLEKILPGASWSKDLRSPLTEPGIEAKAGEFIVAIDGIPTNSVKDMYSLLVGKAGIPTELSLNSKPELGGARKIVISPLAEEYSLYHYNWVQDNIKKVDKATNGRVGYIYIPDMGVDGLNEFARYFYPQLDKEGLIIDDRANGGGNVSPMILERLFREPYRLTMRRGSNHIGTVPDAVQVGPKVCLINKYSASDGDLFPWGFRALGLGKLIGTRTWGGIVGISGPLPYMDGTDIRVPFFTSYDPKTGQWIIENHGVDPDILIDNDPIKEWNGEDQQLNKAIEEVMKDLQNRKPLAPVPAPRDFSK
;
A
#
# COMPACT_ATOMS: atom_id res chain seq x y z
N MET A 1 86.38 1.65 -44.03
CA MET A 1 86.64 0.92 -42.77
C MET A 1 85.34 0.28 -42.29
N ASN A 2 85.44 -0.92 -41.69
CA ASN A 2 84.44 -2.00 -41.67
C ASN A 2 83.36 -1.96 -40.57
N LYS A 3 82.19 -2.56 -40.90
CA LYS A 3 81.28 -3.48 -40.14
C LYS A 3 80.99 -3.19 -38.64
N LYS A 4 79.73 -2.96 -38.19
CA LYS A 4 78.58 -3.88 -37.94
C LYS A 4 78.85 -5.06 -36.97
N LEU A 5 77.99 -5.13 -35.92
CA LEU A 5 77.22 -6.27 -35.37
C LEU A 5 77.43 -6.72 -33.90
N ILE A 6 76.29 -6.82 -33.18
CA ILE A 6 75.92 -7.67 -32.01
C ILE A 6 76.31 -7.20 -30.59
N LEU A 7 75.35 -6.61 -29.86
CA LEU A 7 74.61 -7.30 -28.77
C LEU A 7 73.52 -6.35 -28.21
N SER A 8 72.27 -6.59 -28.60
CA SER A 8 71.09 -5.96 -28.04
C SER A 8 70.04 -7.05 -27.84
N LEU A 9 70.02 -7.66 -26.66
CA LEU A 9 68.95 -8.54 -26.17
C LEU A 9 69.18 -8.76 -24.67
N LEU A 10 68.09 -8.66 -23.88
CA LEU A 10 67.95 -8.76 -22.41
C LEU A 10 68.03 -7.45 -21.61
N ALA A 11 66.97 -6.65 -21.71
CA ALA A 11 66.42 -5.88 -20.59
C ALA A 11 64.97 -5.46 -20.92
N LEU A 12 64.05 -6.42 -21.03
CA LEU A 12 62.62 -6.14 -21.10
C LEU A 12 62.01 -6.23 -19.70
N ALA A 13 61.55 -5.07 -19.23
CA ALA A 13 60.44 -4.81 -18.32
C ALA A 13 59.89 -5.98 -17.48
N GLY A 14 60.21 -5.97 -16.18
CA GLY A 14 59.36 -6.56 -15.14
C GLY A 14 58.50 -5.45 -14.52
N VAL A 15 57.37 -5.14 -15.15
CA VAL A 15 56.28 -4.41 -14.47
C VAL A 15 55.52 -5.46 -13.67
N PRO A 16 55.38 -5.34 -12.34
CA PRO A 16 54.49 -6.22 -11.59
C PRO A 16 53.06 -5.93 -12.07
N ALA A 17 52.48 -6.88 -12.78
CA ALA A 17 51.04 -6.89 -13.03
C ALA A 17 50.35 -7.01 -11.67
N LEU A 18 49.81 -5.90 -11.18
CA LEU A 18 48.73 -5.91 -10.20
C LEU A 18 47.58 -6.68 -10.87
N MET A 19 47.48 -7.98 -10.59
CA MET A 19 46.24 -8.70 -10.78
C MET A 19 45.23 -8.04 -9.84
N MET A 20 44.42 -7.12 -10.37
CA MET A 20 43.16 -6.78 -9.72
C MET A 20 42.38 -8.09 -9.64
N ALA A 21 42.21 -8.61 -8.43
CA ALA A 21 41.26 -9.69 -8.20
C ALA A 21 39.90 -9.18 -8.68
N ALA A 22 39.26 -9.89 -9.62
CA ALA A 22 37.91 -9.55 -10.03
C ALA A 22 37.00 -9.66 -8.79
N ASP A 23 36.22 -8.60 -8.52
CA ASP A 23 35.33 -8.57 -7.36
C ASP A 23 34.28 -9.68 -7.46
N ASP A 24 34.11 -10.42 -6.37
CA ASP A 24 33.11 -11.48 -6.22
C ASP A 24 31.70 -10.86 -6.24
N ALA A 25 30.85 -11.35 -7.13
CA ALA A 25 29.52 -10.81 -7.34
C ALA A 25 28.57 -11.16 -6.19
N ARG A 26 27.60 -10.28 -5.93
CA ARG A 26 26.63 -10.39 -4.83
C ARG A 26 25.25 -9.93 -5.29
N LEU A 27 24.23 -10.23 -4.49
CA LEU A 27 22.80 -10.14 -4.84
C LEU A 27 22.43 -11.07 -6.01
N LEU A 28 22.96 -12.29 -5.99
CA LEU A 28 22.65 -13.35 -6.94
C LEU A 28 21.41 -14.10 -6.43
N ARG A 29 20.27 -13.96 -7.11
CA ARG A 29 18.94 -14.39 -6.62
C ARG A 29 18.43 -15.64 -7.34
N PHE A 30 17.54 -16.38 -6.68
CA PHE A 30 16.79 -17.53 -7.25
C PHE A 30 17.66 -18.61 -7.94
N PRO A 31 18.73 -19.14 -7.30
CA PRO A 31 19.62 -20.08 -7.95
C PRO A 31 18.96 -21.43 -8.23
N ALA A 32 19.33 -22.04 -9.37
CA ALA A 32 19.01 -23.42 -9.73
C ALA A 32 20.15 -24.13 -10.43
N THR A 33 20.22 -25.46 -10.34
CA THR A 33 21.34 -26.25 -10.85
C THR A 33 20.87 -27.46 -11.66
N ASN A 34 21.72 -27.89 -12.61
CA ASN A 34 21.63 -29.21 -13.25
C ASN A 34 22.71 -30.19 -12.71
N GLY A 35 23.41 -29.82 -11.63
CA GLY A 35 24.52 -30.56 -11.03
C GLY A 35 25.91 -30.09 -11.49
N ASN A 36 26.04 -29.58 -12.72
CA ASN A 36 27.31 -29.12 -13.30
C ASN A 36 27.39 -27.60 -13.49
N GLU A 37 26.24 -26.96 -13.67
CA GLU A 37 26.06 -25.53 -13.89
C GLU A 37 25.01 -24.99 -12.92
N ILE A 38 25.05 -23.68 -12.68
CA ILE A 38 24.10 -22.95 -11.86
C ILE A 38 23.55 -21.79 -12.70
N VAL A 39 22.22 -21.68 -12.76
CA VAL A 39 21.51 -20.52 -13.32
C VAL A 39 20.92 -19.69 -12.17
N PHE A 40 20.95 -18.38 -12.27
CA PHE A 40 20.43 -17.45 -11.26
C PHE A 40 19.99 -16.13 -11.91
N SER A 41 19.23 -15.33 -11.19
CA SER A 41 18.84 -13.97 -11.58
C SER A 41 19.82 -12.94 -10.99
N TYR A 42 20.26 -11.98 -11.80
CA TYR A 42 21.06 -10.84 -11.38
C TYR A 42 20.63 -9.60 -12.16
N ALA A 43 20.32 -8.52 -11.44
CA ALA A 43 19.89 -7.24 -12.02
C ALA A 43 18.71 -7.34 -13.00
N GLY A 44 17.80 -8.31 -12.80
CA GLY A 44 16.64 -8.56 -13.66
C GLY A 44 16.85 -9.65 -14.72
N ASP A 45 18.09 -10.01 -15.04
CA ASP A 45 18.38 -10.98 -16.11
C ASP A 45 18.84 -12.35 -15.56
N LEU A 46 18.70 -13.41 -16.35
CA LEU A 46 19.27 -14.74 -16.07
C LEU A 46 20.75 -14.83 -16.49
N TYR A 47 21.55 -15.39 -15.59
CA TYR A 47 22.96 -15.71 -15.80
C TYR A 47 23.23 -17.18 -15.49
N LYS A 48 24.27 -17.73 -16.11
CA LYS A 48 24.73 -19.11 -15.88
C LYS A 48 26.22 -19.16 -15.59
N VAL A 49 26.62 -20.00 -14.63
CA VAL A 49 28.02 -20.21 -14.23
C VAL A 49 28.30 -21.70 -14.00
N PRO A 50 29.52 -22.22 -14.21
CA PRO A 50 29.87 -23.56 -13.76
C PRO A 50 29.67 -23.73 -12.25
N ALA A 51 29.27 -24.90 -11.78
CA ALA A 51 29.08 -25.19 -10.34
C ALA A 51 30.39 -25.13 -9.52
N LYS A 52 31.55 -24.99 -10.18
CA LYS A 52 32.84 -24.72 -9.53
C LYS A 52 33.15 -23.22 -9.38
N GLY A 53 32.29 -22.34 -9.89
CA GLY A 53 32.50 -20.90 -9.95
C GLY A 53 33.23 -20.44 -11.22
N GLY A 54 33.49 -19.14 -11.30
CA GLY A 54 34.12 -18.45 -12.42
C GLY A 54 33.25 -17.33 -12.99
N GLU A 55 33.51 -16.98 -14.26
CA GLU A 55 32.76 -15.94 -14.96
C GLU A 55 31.37 -16.42 -15.37
N ALA A 56 30.34 -15.64 -15.03
CA ALA A 56 28.96 -15.91 -15.38
C ALA A 56 28.63 -15.39 -16.80
N GLN A 57 27.94 -16.22 -17.57
CA GLN A 57 27.43 -15.87 -18.89
C GLN A 57 25.98 -15.39 -18.78
N ARG A 58 25.67 -14.21 -19.32
CA ARG A 58 24.29 -13.73 -19.44
C ARG A 58 23.49 -14.55 -20.47
N LEU A 59 22.28 -14.95 -20.13
CA LEU A 59 21.38 -15.72 -20.98
C LEU A 59 20.22 -14.90 -21.55
N THR A 60 19.70 -13.93 -20.79
CA THR A 60 18.54 -13.09 -21.17
C THR A 60 18.88 -11.60 -21.12
N SER A 61 18.01 -10.79 -21.71
CA SER A 61 18.12 -9.32 -21.71
C SER A 61 16.78 -8.72 -22.09
N HIS A 62 16.03 -8.22 -21.12
CA HIS A 62 14.75 -7.57 -21.40
C HIS A 62 14.38 -6.55 -20.33
N VAL A 63 13.42 -5.66 -20.65
CA VAL A 63 12.80 -4.82 -19.63
C VAL A 63 11.89 -5.65 -18.72
N GLY A 64 12.05 -5.53 -17.41
CA GLY A 64 11.35 -6.36 -16.43
C GLY A 64 12.29 -7.38 -15.80
N TYR A 65 11.73 -8.46 -15.26
CA TYR A 65 12.51 -9.45 -14.51
C TYR A 65 12.30 -10.87 -15.01
N GLU A 66 13.40 -11.57 -15.23
CA GLU A 66 13.46 -13.02 -15.31
C GLU A 66 13.90 -13.64 -13.99
N MET A 67 13.11 -14.60 -13.52
CA MET A 67 13.19 -15.11 -12.15
C MET A 67 12.76 -16.58 -12.08
N PHE A 68 13.07 -17.22 -10.95
CA PHE A 68 12.72 -18.62 -10.67
C PHE A 68 13.12 -19.61 -11.78
N PRO A 69 14.37 -19.59 -12.29
CA PRO A 69 14.78 -20.52 -13.32
C PRO A 69 14.81 -21.97 -12.79
N ARG A 70 14.49 -22.93 -13.66
CA ARG A 70 14.57 -24.37 -13.41
C ARG A 70 15.05 -25.09 -14.66
N PHE A 71 16.14 -25.84 -14.55
CA PHE A 71 16.58 -26.73 -15.63
C PHE A 71 15.58 -27.86 -15.85
N SER A 72 15.34 -28.22 -17.11
CA SER A 72 14.70 -29.49 -17.47
C SER A 72 15.53 -30.67 -16.94
N PRO A 73 14.94 -31.86 -16.72
CA PRO A 73 15.66 -33.02 -16.21
C PRO A 73 16.87 -33.45 -17.08
N ASP A 74 16.84 -33.16 -18.38
CA ASP A 74 17.96 -33.42 -19.30
C ASP A 74 19.01 -32.29 -19.34
N GLY A 75 18.78 -31.20 -18.60
CA GLY A 75 19.65 -30.02 -18.49
C GLY A 75 19.69 -29.11 -19.72
N LYS A 76 18.92 -29.41 -20.78
CA LYS A 76 19.04 -28.70 -22.07
C LYS A 76 18.21 -27.43 -22.16
N THR A 77 17.13 -27.33 -21.39
CA THR A 77 16.18 -26.22 -21.41
C THR A 77 16.05 -25.64 -20.01
N ILE A 78 15.81 -24.33 -19.92
CA ILE A 78 15.51 -23.63 -18.67
C ILE A 78 14.09 -23.10 -18.78
N ALA A 79 13.21 -23.50 -17.86
CA ALA A 79 11.92 -22.83 -17.64
C ALA A 79 12.11 -21.73 -16.59
N PHE A 80 11.43 -20.60 -16.76
CA PHE A 80 11.54 -19.47 -15.84
C PHE A 80 10.30 -18.58 -15.95
N THR A 81 10.12 -17.70 -14.96
CA THR A 81 9.06 -16.69 -14.96
C THR A 81 9.63 -15.40 -15.54
N GLY A 82 8.95 -14.79 -16.52
CA GLY A 82 9.44 -13.61 -17.25
C GLY A 82 8.31 -12.68 -17.71
N GLN A 83 8.66 -11.51 -18.25
CA GLN A 83 7.71 -10.43 -18.57
C GLN A 83 7.85 -9.89 -20.02
N TYR A 84 8.35 -10.70 -20.96
CA TYR A 84 8.67 -10.27 -22.33
C TYR A 84 7.52 -9.59 -23.06
N ASP A 85 6.30 -10.09 -22.86
CA ASP A 85 5.11 -9.63 -23.56
C ASP A 85 4.17 -8.82 -22.64
N GLY A 86 4.73 -8.11 -21.67
CA GLY A 86 3.98 -7.27 -20.74
C GLY A 86 3.51 -7.98 -19.47
N ASN A 87 2.93 -9.17 -19.62
CA ASN A 87 2.42 -9.96 -18.49
C ASN A 87 3.51 -10.88 -17.92
N THR A 88 3.47 -11.14 -16.61
CA THR A 88 4.31 -12.17 -15.99
C THR A 88 3.81 -13.55 -16.39
N GLU A 89 4.63 -14.34 -17.08
CA GLU A 89 4.25 -15.65 -17.63
C GLU A 89 5.39 -16.67 -17.49
N VAL A 90 5.09 -17.93 -17.76
CA VAL A 90 6.10 -18.99 -17.88
C VAL A 90 6.72 -18.94 -19.27
N TYR A 91 8.04 -18.92 -19.31
CA TYR A 91 8.85 -18.98 -20.52
C TYR A 91 9.83 -20.15 -20.46
N THR A 92 10.32 -20.57 -21.63
CA THR A 92 11.45 -21.49 -21.75
C THR A 92 12.54 -20.92 -22.66
N ILE A 93 13.79 -21.30 -22.42
CA ILE A 93 14.94 -20.94 -23.25
C ILE A 93 15.93 -22.11 -23.30
N PRO A 94 16.67 -22.33 -24.39
CA PRO A 94 17.80 -23.27 -24.36
C PRO A 94 18.80 -22.88 -23.26
N SER A 95 19.38 -23.87 -22.59
CA SER A 95 20.40 -23.68 -21.53
C SER A 95 21.66 -22.95 -22.00
N THR A 96 21.86 -22.84 -23.31
CA THR A 96 22.94 -22.11 -23.97
C THR A 96 22.58 -20.66 -24.30
N GLY A 97 21.35 -20.20 -23.99
CA GLY A 97 20.77 -18.94 -24.46
C GLY A 97 20.06 -19.08 -25.80
N GLY A 98 19.38 -18.02 -26.23
CA GLY A 98 18.59 -17.97 -27.46
C GLY A 98 17.31 -17.15 -27.30
N GLU A 99 16.34 -17.38 -28.17
CA GLU A 99 15.02 -16.74 -28.10
C GLU A 99 14.13 -17.42 -27.05
N PRO A 100 13.57 -16.67 -26.08
CA PRO A 100 12.58 -17.20 -25.15
C PRO A 100 11.28 -17.58 -25.83
N LEU A 101 10.71 -18.72 -25.45
CA LEU A 101 9.39 -19.18 -25.89
C LEU A 101 8.37 -19.00 -24.76
N ARG A 102 7.30 -18.23 -24.99
CA ARG A 102 6.17 -18.11 -24.07
C ARG A 102 5.37 -19.41 -24.01
N ILE A 103 5.09 -19.88 -22.79
CA ILE A 103 4.40 -21.15 -22.53
C ILE A 103 2.96 -20.94 -22.08
N THR A 104 2.68 -19.87 -21.31
CA THR A 104 1.37 -19.63 -20.70
C THR A 104 0.75 -18.31 -21.16
N TYR A 105 -0.59 -18.28 -21.15
CA TYR A 105 -1.43 -17.10 -21.39
C TYR A 105 -2.48 -17.02 -20.29
N THR A 106 -2.20 -16.25 -19.24
CA THR A 106 -3.00 -16.24 -18.02
C THR A 106 -3.73 -14.91 -17.80
N ALA A 107 -4.62 -14.90 -16.81
CA ALA A 107 -5.29 -13.68 -16.35
C ALA A 107 -4.26 -12.67 -15.82
N THR A 108 -4.41 -11.40 -16.22
CA THR A 108 -3.54 -10.33 -15.74
C THR A 108 -3.94 -9.94 -14.32
N ASN A 109 -2.98 -9.96 -13.39
CA ASN A 109 -3.22 -9.63 -12.00
C ASN A 109 -2.66 -8.24 -11.65
N LYS A 110 -3.27 -7.52 -10.71
CA LYS A 110 -2.81 -6.16 -10.35
C LYS A 110 -1.55 -6.21 -9.48
N ARG A 111 -1.53 -7.14 -8.53
CA ARG A 111 -0.39 -7.39 -7.63
C ARG A 111 0.49 -8.51 -8.18
N ASP A 112 1.29 -8.17 -9.19
CA ASP A 112 2.11 -9.12 -9.96
C ASP A 112 3.50 -8.56 -10.25
N ASP A 113 4.23 -8.25 -9.19
CA ASP A 113 5.60 -7.71 -9.26
C ASP A 113 6.47 -8.35 -8.17
N LEU A 114 7.78 -8.46 -8.44
CA LEU A 114 8.74 -9.02 -7.49
C LEU A 114 8.84 -8.22 -6.18
N GLY A 115 8.58 -6.91 -6.24
CA GLY A 115 8.54 -6.02 -5.08
C GLY A 115 7.23 -6.04 -4.30
N ASP A 116 6.17 -6.70 -4.78
CA ASP A 116 4.93 -6.85 -4.02
C ASP A 116 5.08 -7.96 -2.98
N ARG A 117 4.55 -7.74 -1.78
CA ARG A 117 4.60 -8.69 -0.66
C ARG A 117 3.92 -10.04 -0.91
N MET A 118 3.07 -10.18 -1.94
CA MET A 118 2.49 -11.47 -2.37
C MET A 118 3.34 -12.18 -3.44
N GLY A 119 4.39 -11.52 -3.91
CA GLY A 119 5.24 -11.96 -4.98
C GLY A 119 4.61 -11.82 -6.37
N PRO A 120 5.40 -12.14 -7.41
CA PRO A 120 4.93 -12.22 -8.78
C PRO A 120 3.96 -13.40 -8.96
N ASN A 121 3.24 -13.39 -10.06
CA ASN A 121 2.40 -14.51 -10.48
C ASN A 121 3.17 -15.46 -11.38
N ASN A 122 2.56 -16.60 -11.73
CA ASN A 122 3.12 -17.58 -12.65
C ASN A 122 4.55 -18.05 -12.31
N ILE A 123 4.80 -18.26 -11.01
CA ILE A 123 6.12 -18.62 -10.48
C ILE A 123 6.46 -20.06 -10.87
N VAL A 124 7.52 -20.26 -11.65
CA VAL A 124 8.01 -21.60 -12.01
C VAL A 124 8.55 -22.30 -10.76
N MET A 125 7.96 -23.44 -10.42
CA MET A 125 8.29 -24.20 -9.22
C MET A 125 9.25 -25.35 -9.53
N ASN A 126 8.92 -26.16 -10.54
CA ASN A 126 9.68 -27.37 -10.88
C ASN A 126 9.31 -27.92 -12.27
N TRP A 127 9.98 -28.97 -12.70
CA TRP A 127 9.57 -29.84 -13.82
C TRP A 127 8.96 -31.13 -13.29
N THR A 128 8.10 -31.77 -14.09
CA THR A 128 7.80 -33.19 -13.88
C THR A 128 9.05 -34.03 -14.12
N PRO A 129 9.27 -35.16 -13.41
CA PRO A 129 10.50 -35.94 -13.53
C PRO A 129 10.77 -36.50 -14.93
N ASP A 130 9.71 -36.71 -15.73
CA ASP A 130 9.81 -37.11 -17.14
C ASP A 130 10.20 -35.96 -18.09
N GLY A 131 10.21 -34.72 -17.61
CA GLY A 131 10.54 -33.52 -18.37
C GLY A 131 9.47 -33.12 -19.40
N THR A 132 8.24 -33.62 -19.28
CA THR A 132 7.14 -33.29 -20.20
C THR A 132 6.43 -31.99 -19.82
N ASN A 133 6.26 -31.72 -18.53
CA ASN A 133 5.50 -30.59 -18.03
C ASN A 133 6.32 -29.72 -17.06
N ILE A 134 5.95 -28.44 -17.01
CA ILE A 134 6.42 -27.44 -16.06
C ILE A 134 5.35 -27.24 -15.01
N VAL A 135 5.74 -27.28 -13.73
CA VAL A 135 4.90 -26.94 -12.59
C VAL A 135 5.13 -25.47 -12.24
N TYR A 136 4.04 -24.71 -12.13
CA TYR A 136 4.10 -23.31 -11.74
C TYR A 136 2.96 -22.95 -10.80
N ARG A 137 3.12 -21.88 -10.03
CA ARG A 137 2.08 -21.35 -9.15
C ARG A 137 1.40 -20.15 -9.78
N ASN A 138 0.06 -20.14 -9.76
CA ASN A 138 -0.74 -19.00 -10.23
C ASN A 138 -1.82 -18.62 -9.20
N ARG A 139 -2.08 -17.32 -9.10
CA ARG A 139 -3.18 -16.69 -8.37
C ARG A 139 -4.19 -16.10 -9.36
N ILE A 140 -5.45 -16.43 -9.16
CA ILE A 140 -6.56 -15.86 -9.96
C ILE A 140 -7.00 -14.47 -9.49
N SER A 141 -6.43 -13.96 -8.38
CA SER A 141 -6.74 -12.65 -7.80
C SER A 141 -5.58 -12.06 -6.98
N ASP A 142 -5.77 -10.85 -6.45
CA ASP A 142 -4.82 -10.14 -5.59
C ASP A 142 -4.68 -10.72 -4.17
N GLY A 143 -5.42 -11.78 -3.84
CA GLY A 143 -5.45 -12.43 -2.53
C GLY A 143 -4.23 -13.29 -2.20
N PHE A 144 -4.27 -13.93 -1.01
CA PHE A 144 -3.16 -14.74 -0.47
C PHE A 144 -3.01 -16.11 -1.15
N SER A 145 -4.13 -16.76 -1.46
CA SER A 145 -4.15 -18.14 -1.97
C SER A 145 -3.66 -18.21 -3.42
N GLY A 146 -2.85 -19.21 -3.73
CA GLY A 146 -2.48 -19.58 -5.09
C GLY A 146 -2.56 -21.09 -5.27
N LYS A 147 -2.65 -21.54 -6.51
CA LYS A 147 -2.72 -22.97 -6.86
C LYS A 147 -1.52 -23.37 -7.70
N LEU A 148 -1.21 -24.67 -7.64
CA LEU A 148 -0.21 -25.27 -8.52
C LEU A 148 -0.87 -25.72 -9.82
N TYR A 149 -0.22 -25.39 -10.93
CA TYR A 149 -0.62 -25.72 -12.29
C TYR A 149 0.50 -26.49 -12.98
N THR A 150 0.12 -27.36 -13.90
CA THR A 150 1.02 -28.00 -14.86
C THR A 150 0.71 -27.51 -16.26
N VAL A 151 1.76 -27.23 -17.03
CA VAL A 151 1.67 -26.92 -18.46
C VAL A 151 2.71 -27.73 -19.22
N ASN A 152 2.34 -28.23 -20.40
CA ASN A 152 3.26 -28.92 -21.29
C ASN A 152 4.41 -27.99 -21.72
N LYS A 153 5.63 -28.52 -21.84
CA LYS A 153 6.82 -27.72 -22.15
C LYS A 153 6.76 -27.03 -23.51
N GLU A 154 5.91 -27.50 -24.41
CA GLU A 154 5.67 -26.87 -25.70
C GLU A 154 4.46 -25.89 -25.68
N GLY A 155 3.88 -25.60 -24.52
CA GLY A 155 2.74 -24.71 -24.32
C GLY A 155 1.37 -25.38 -24.43
N GLY A 156 0.33 -24.66 -24.02
CA GLY A 156 -1.07 -25.09 -24.09
C GLY A 156 -1.86 -24.76 -22.83
N LEU A 157 -3.14 -25.13 -22.83
CA LEU A 157 -4.02 -24.91 -21.68
C LEU A 157 -3.47 -25.64 -20.44
N SER A 158 -3.35 -24.92 -19.34
CA SER A 158 -2.81 -25.45 -18.09
C SER A 158 -3.84 -26.27 -17.31
N GLU A 159 -3.36 -27.25 -16.57
CA GLU A 159 -4.17 -28.08 -15.66
C GLU A 159 -3.81 -27.79 -14.21
N VAL A 160 -4.80 -27.76 -13.32
CA VAL A 160 -4.58 -27.56 -11.89
C VAL A 160 -4.20 -28.89 -11.25
N ILE A 161 -3.14 -28.91 -10.43
CA ILE A 161 -2.88 -30.06 -9.55
C ILE A 161 -4.03 -30.14 -8.52
N PRO A 162 -4.71 -31.29 -8.32
CA PRO A 162 -5.93 -31.45 -7.50
C PRO A 162 -5.83 -31.11 -5.99
N LEU A 163 -5.46 -29.87 -5.68
CA LEU A 163 -5.25 -29.32 -4.35
C LEU A 163 -5.85 -27.90 -4.32
N PRO A 164 -6.46 -27.48 -3.20
CA PRO A 164 -7.14 -26.19 -3.08
C PRO A 164 -6.15 -25.02 -3.11
N GLU A 165 -4.93 -25.24 -2.65
CA GLU A 165 -3.84 -24.27 -2.58
C GLU A 165 -2.47 -24.97 -2.74
N GLY A 166 -1.45 -24.21 -3.13
CA GLY A 166 -0.08 -24.71 -3.24
C GLY A 166 0.99 -23.63 -3.49
N GLY A 167 2.20 -23.96 -3.05
CA GLY A 167 3.41 -23.15 -3.11
C GLY A 167 4.61 -23.94 -3.65
N PHE A 168 5.80 -23.72 -3.10
CA PHE A 168 7.00 -24.46 -3.53
C PHE A 168 6.82 -25.98 -3.39
N CYS A 169 7.37 -26.75 -4.35
CA CYS A 169 7.14 -28.18 -4.41
C CYS A 169 8.30 -28.97 -5.05
N SER A 170 8.40 -30.26 -4.71
CA SER A 170 9.39 -31.19 -5.23
C SER A 170 8.82 -32.61 -5.33
N TYR A 171 8.98 -33.23 -6.50
CA TYR A 171 8.55 -34.61 -6.74
C TYR A 171 9.47 -35.61 -6.03
N SER A 172 8.89 -36.72 -5.56
CA SER A 172 9.67 -37.89 -5.13
C SER A 172 10.53 -38.43 -6.28
N PRO A 173 11.64 -39.13 -5.99
CA PRO A 173 12.54 -39.64 -7.04
C PRO A 173 11.88 -40.55 -8.08
N ASP A 174 10.79 -41.22 -7.72
CA ASP A 174 9.98 -42.06 -8.63
C ASP A 174 8.86 -41.28 -9.35
N GLY A 175 8.70 -40.00 -9.06
CA GLY A 175 7.68 -39.11 -9.62
C GLY A 175 6.24 -39.37 -9.18
N LYS A 176 6.03 -40.24 -8.20
CA LYS A 176 4.68 -40.66 -7.79
C LYS A 176 4.05 -39.78 -6.73
N ARG A 177 4.84 -39.05 -5.95
CA ARG A 177 4.37 -38.21 -4.84
C ARG A 177 4.97 -36.81 -4.96
N LEU A 178 4.32 -35.84 -4.32
CA LEU A 178 4.74 -34.44 -4.36
C LEU A 178 4.88 -33.91 -2.92
N ALA A 179 6.09 -33.52 -2.53
CA ALA A 179 6.29 -32.70 -1.35
C ALA A 179 5.97 -31.24 -1.70
N TYR A 180 5.15 -30.55 -0.91
CA TYR A 180 4.71 -29.19 -1.23
C TYR A 180 4.39 -28.37 0.03
N ASN A 181 4.47 -27.05 -0.13
CA ASN A 181 3.91 -26.06 0.78
C ASN A 181 2.49 -25.69 0.34
N ARG A 182 1.60 -25.38 1.28
CA ARG A 182 0.22 -24.93 1.03
C ARG A 182 0.13 -23.41 0.90
N VAL A 183 0.94 -22.69 1.69
CA VAL A 183 0.98 -21.24 1.77
C VAL A 183 2.30 -20.73 1.15
N MET A 184 2.28 -19.51 0.63
CA MET A 184 3.46 -18.84 0.08
C MET A 184 3.56 -17.43 0.68
N ARG A 185 4.66 -17.13 1.37
CA ARG A 185 4.87 -15.83 2.05
C ARG A 185 6.27 -15.25 1.93
N GLU A 186 7.12 -15.80 1.05
CA GLU A 186 8.57 -15.57 1.01
C GLU A 186 8.96 -14.16 0.53
N PHE A 187 7.98 -13.39 0.05
CA PHE A 187 8.11 -11.98 -0.32
C PHE A 187 7.69 -11.01 0.80
N ARG A 188 7.20 -11.52 1.92
CA ARG A 188 6.85 -10.69 3.08
C ARG A 188 8.10 -10.36 3.88
N THR A 189 8.11 -9.13 4.37
CA THR A 189 9.18 -8.53 5.16
C THR A 189 8.96 -8.76 6.65
N TRP A 190 8.82 -10.04 7.02
CA TRP A 190 8.52 -10.47 8.40
C TRP A 190 9.19 -11.81 8.71
N LYS A 191 10.39 -11.73 9.32
CA LYS A 191 11.18 -12.88 9.78
C LYS A 191 10.67 -13.38 11.13
N TYR A 192 10.95 -14.65 11.44
CA TYR A 192 10.62 -15.28 12.73
C TYR A 192 9.12 -15.35 13.02
N TYR A 193 8.35 -15.48 11.93
CA TYR A 193 6.90 -15.42 11.97
C TYR A 193 6.31 -16.74 12.47
N LYS A 194 5.31 -16.65 13.35
CA LYS A 194 4.63 -17.79 13.99
C LYS A 194 3.11 -17.72 13.94
N GLY A 195 2.57 -16.79 13.15
CA GLY A 195 1.13 -16.69 12.94
C GLY A 195 0.57 -17.82 12.08
N GLY A 196 -0.74 -17.80 11.80
CA GLY A 196 -1.43 -18.89 11.11
C GLY A 196 -0.94 -19.25 9.70
N MET A 197 -0.17 -18.37 9.04
CA MET A 197 0.46 -18.65 7.74
C MET A 197 1.85 -19.29 7.86
N ALA A 198 2.34 -19.62 9.07
CA ALA A 198 3.58 -20.34 9.23
C ALA A 198 3.35 -21.75 8.68
N ASP A 199 3.94 -22.03 7.52
CA ASP A 199 3.59 -23.22 6.76
C ASP A 199 4.47 -24.41 7.10
N ASP A 200 3.95 -25.57 6.75
CA ASP A 200 4.58 -26.86 6.90
C ASP A 200 4.88 -27.48 5.54
N VAL A 201 5.70 -28.54 5.54
CA VAL A 201 5.88 -29.42 4.39
C VAL A 201 4.85 -30.55 4.43
N TRP A 202 4.15 -30.74 3.32
CA TRP A 202 3.14 -31.79 3.14
C TRP A 202 3.55 -32.74 2.02
N ILE A 203 3.17 -34.01 2.11
CA ILE A 203 3.30 -34.99 1.03
C ILE A 203 1.92 -35.29 0.45
N TYR A 204 1.72 -34.98 -0.83
CA TYR A 204 0.55 -35.40 -1.60
C TYR A 204 0.83 -36.72 -2.33
N ASP A 205 -0.06 -37.70 -2.12
CA ASP A 205 -0.09 -38.98 -2.83
C ASP A 205 -1.33 -39.03 -3.73
N PRO A 206 -1.19 -38.81 -5.06
CA PRO A 206 -2.31 -38.83 -6.00
C PRO A 206 -2.93 -40.22 -6.17
N GLU A 207 -2.15 -41.31 -6.06
CA GLU A 207 -2.67 -42.68 -6.19
C GLU A 207 -3.60 -43.02 -5.01
N LYS A 208 -3.25 -42.56 -3.81
CA LYS A 208 -4.06 -42.77 -2.59
C LYS A 208 -5.10 -41.68 -2.32
N GLN A 209 -5.04 -40.56 -3.05
CA GLN A 209 -5.84 -39.36 -2.78
C GLN A 209 -5.72 -38.92 -1.31
N SER A 210 -4.49 -38.75 -0.83
CA SER A 210 -4.21 -38.40 0.57
C SER A 210 -3.09 -37.36 0.70
N VAL A 211 -3.12 -36.61 1.80
CA VAL A 211 -2.01 -35.73 2.20
C VAL A 211 -1.49 -36.08 3.60
N GLU A 212 -0.20 -35.90 3.85
CA GLU A 212 0.46 -36.10 5.15
C GLU A 212 1.33 -34.87 5.49
N ASN A 213 1.11 -34.23 6.65
CA ASN A 213 2.02 -33.21 7.20
C ASN A 213 3.25 -33.92 7.80
N ILE A 214 4.46 -33.47 7.45
CA ILE A 214 5.71 -34.09 7.91
C ILE A 214 6.58 -33.21 8.81
N SER A 215 6.20 -31.95 9.06
CA SER A 215 7.05 -30.99 9.77
C SER A 215 6.44 -30.40 11.05
N ASP A 216 5.11 -30.22 11.10
CA ASP A 216 4.29 -29.74 12.24
C ASP A 216 5.06 -28.87 13.26
N ASN A 217 5.36 -27.64 12.87
CA ASN A 217 6.24 -26.74 13.59
C ASN A 217 5.61 -25.34 13.74
N PRO A 218 5.72 -24.66 14.90
CA PRO A 218 5.26 -23.27 15.02
C PRO A 218 6.03 -22.27 14.14
N ALA A 219 7.24 -22.62 13.72
CA ALA A 219 8.05 -21.85 12.78
C ALA A 219 7.83 -22.37 11.35
N GLN A 220 8.29 -21.62 10.35
CA GLN A 220 8.05 -21.97 8.96
C GLN A 220 8.97 -23.11 8.52
N ASP A 221 8.42 -24.05 7.75
CA ASP A 221 9.14 -25.14 7.09
C ASP A 221 8.78 -25.13 5.59
N ILE A 222 9.67 -24.57 4.77
CA ILE A 222 9.33 -24.19 3.39
C ILE A 222 10.39 -24.61 2.36
N ILE A 223 9.98 -24.62 1.09
CA ILE A 223 10.80 -24.94 -0.09
C ILE A 223 11.36 -26.37 -0.03
N PRO A 224 10.49 -27.41 -0.05
CA PRO A 224 10.93 -28.79 0.02
C PRO A 224 11.71 -29.22 -1.23
N MET A 225 12.73 -30.06 -1.02
CA MET A 225 13.59 -30.67 -2.03
C MET A 225 13.74 -32.16 -1.71
N TRP A 226 13.08 -33.02 -2.47
CA TRP A 226 13.06 -34.46 -2.22
C TRP A 226 14.23 -35.15 -2.94
N ILE A 227 15.16 -35.72 -2.17
CA ILE A 227 16.39 -36.37 -2.66
C ILE A 227 16.50 -37.75 -2.01
N GLY A 228 16.36 -38.80 -2.80
CA GLY A 228 16.36 -40.18 -2.29
C GLY A 228 15.26 -40.41 -1.26
N ASP A 229 15.64 -40.88 -0.07
CA ASP A 229 14.72 -41.09 1.06
C ASP A 229 14.57 -39.86 1.96
N GLU A 230 15.17 -38.72 1.61
CA GLU A 230 15.20 -37.51 2.42
C GLU A 230 14.46 -36.35 1.73
N ILE A 231 13.82 -35.49 2.53
CA ILE A 231 13.22 -34.22 2.09
C ILE A 231 13.96 -33.11 2.83
N PHE A 232 14.75 -32.33 2.09
CA PHE A 232 15.41 -31.13 2.58
C PHE A 232 14.46 -29.94 2.46
N TYR A 233 14.53 -28.98 3.37
CA TYR A 233 13.72 -27.76 3.37
C TYR A 233 14.41 -26.69 4.21
N ILE A 234 13.96 -25.44 4.17
CA ILE A 234 14.48 -24.38 5.05
C ILE A 234 13.52 -24.07 6.20
N SER A 235 14.08 -23.71 7.35
CA SER A 235 13.33 -23.40 8.56
C SER A 235 13.98 -22.32 9.39
N ASP A 236 13.17 -21.43 9.97
CA ASP A 236 13.54 -20.42 10.97
C ASP A 236 13.25 -20.86 12.41
N ARG A 237 13.11 -22.17 12.66
CA ARG A 237 12.81 -22.73 13.99
C ARG A 237 13.81 -22.39 15.08
N ASP A 238 15.04 -22.09 14.70
CA ASP A 238 16.13 -21.62 15.57
C ASP A 238 16.56 -20.19 15.24
N ARG A 239 15.64 -19.40 14.68
CA ARG A 239 15.73 -17.98 14.29
C ARG A 239 16.16 -17.78 12.84
N ILE A 240 17.41 -18.07 12.45
CA ILE A 240 17.87 -17.80 11.08
C ILE A 240 17.48 -18.95 10.16
N MET A 241 16.93 -18.66 8.97
CA MET A 241 16.57 -19.70 8.00
C MET A 241 17.79 -20.55 7.64
N ASN A 242 17.73 -21.83 8.00
CA ASN A 242 18.76 -22.82 7.72
C ASN A 242 18.14 -24.05 7.06
N ILE A 243 18.98 -24.88 6.42
CA ILE A 243 18.52 -26.13 5.81
C ILE A 243 18.33 -27.17 6.92
N PHE A 244 17.18 -27.84 6.88
CA PHE A 244 16.82 -29.02 7.67
C PHE A 244 16.51 -30.18 6.72
N VAL A 245 16.49 -31.38 7.26
CA VAL A 245 16.19 -32.60 6.50
C VAL A 245 15.32 -33.55 7.30
N TYR A 246 14.25 -34.03 6.66
CA TYR A 246 13.36 -35.08 7.15
C TYR A 246 13.62 -36.38 6.40
N ASN A 247 13.84 -37.48 7.12
CA ASN A 247 13.99 -38.80 6.53
C ASN A 247 12.64 -39.52 6.42
N THR A 248 12.21 -39.86 5.21
CA THR A 248 10.90 -40.46 4.93
C THR A 248 10.74 -41.90 5.44
N LYS A 249 11.84 -42.59 5.77
CA LYS A 249 11.82 -43.95 6.33
C LYS A 249 11.81 -43.94 7.86
N THR A 250 12.69 -43.17 8.48
CA THR A 250 12.83 -43.11 9.94
C THR A 250 11.90 -42.09 10.59
N LYS A 251 11.32 -41.18 9.80
CA LYS A 251 10.52 -40.03 10.23
C LYS A 251 11.26 -39.07 11.17
N GLN A 252 12.58 -39.00 11.05
CA GLN A 252 13.42 -38.13 11.86
C GLN A 252 13.81 -36.86 11.11
N THR A 253 13.83 -35.75 11.84
CA THR A 253 14.29 -34.43 11.36
C THR A 253 15.64 -34.08 11.98
N SER A 254 16.54 -33.49 11.19
CA SER A 254 17.84 -32.98 11.66
C SER A 254 18.21 -31.66 10.98
N LYS A 255 19.01 -30.85 11.67
CA LYS A 255 19.59 -29.60 11.14
C LYS A 255 20.79 -29.90 10.24
N VAL A 256 20.91 -29.19 9.12
CA VAL A 256 21.95 -29.42 8.10
C VAL A 256 22.96 -28.28 8.06
N THR A 257 22.51 -27.03 8.01
CA THR A 257 23.38 -25.84 8.01
C THR A 257 23.20 -25.01 9.28
N ASP A 258 24.18 -24.17 9.61
CA ASP A 258 24.17 -23.30 10.80
C ASP A 258 24.69 -21.90 10.48
N PHE A 259 24.11 -21.24 9.48
CA PHE A 259 24.37 -19.84 9.19
C PHE A 259 23.76 -18.95 10.28
N THR A 260 24.53 -17.97 10.74
CA THR A 260 24.15 -17.09 11.86
C THR A 260 23.89 -15.64 11.45
N GLU A 261 24.33 -15.23 10.25
CA GLU A 261 24.22 -13.85 9.79
C GLU A 261 23.01 -13.63 8.88
N TYR A 262 22.90 -14.36 7.77
CA TYR A 262 21.82 -14.19 6.80
C TYR A 262 21.02 -15.48 6.64
N ASP A 263 19.76 -15.33 6.25
CA ASP A 263 18.87 -16.43 5.91
C ASP A 263 19.39 -17.20 4.67
N VAL A 264 19.28 -18.52 4.69
CA VAL A 264 19.26 -19.33 3.47
C VAL A 264 17.98 -19.01 2.70
N LYS A 265 18.10 -18.67 1.42
CA LYS A 265 16.95 -18.33 0.57
C LYS A 265 16.93 -19.08 -0.75
N PHE A 266 15.69 -19.35 -1.20
CA PHE A 266 15.35 -19.96 -2.48
C PHE A 266 16.24 -21.15 -2.87
N PRO A 267 16.41 -22.15 -1.98
CA PRO A 267 17.17 -23.33 -2.34
C PRO A 267 16.48 -24.10 -3.46
N SER A 268 17.27 -24.79 -4.27
CA SER A 268 16.76 -25.76 -5.22
C SER A 268 17.76 -26.89 -5.43
N ALA A 269 17.29 -28.00 -5.96
CA ALA A 269 18.10 -29.21 -6.09
C ALA A 269 17.96 -29.87 -7.45
N ASN A 270 19.03 -30.52 -7.89
CA ASN A 270 19.01 -31.48 -8.99
C ASN A 270 19.98 -32.63 -8.69
N GLY A 271 19.48 -33.87 -8.76
CA GLY A 271 20.24 -35.03 -8.30
C GLY A 271 20.62 -34.88 -6.83
N ASN A 272 21.91 -35.01 -6.51
CA ASN A 272 22.42 -34.89 -5.14
C ASN A 272 22.91 -33.46 -4.79
N THR A 273 22.80 -32.51 -5.71
CA THR A 273 23.33 -31.15 -5.54
C THR A 273 22.21 -30.19 -5.17
N ILE A 274 22.39 -29.47 -4.06
CA ILE A 274 21.54 -28.36 -3.61
C ILE A 274 22.29 -27.06 -3.83
N VAL A 275 21.63 -26.03 -4.35
CA VAL A 275 22.15 -24.65 -4.45
C VAL A 275 21.20 -23.67 -3.80
N PHE A 276 21.72 -22.61 -3.19
CA PHE A 276 20.92 -21.62 -2.46
C PHE A 276 21.61 -20.27 -2.35
N GLU A 277 20.84 -19.24 -2.03
CA GLU A 277 21.33 -17.89 -1.72
C GLU A 277 21.62 -17.78 -0.22
N ASN A 278 22.74 -17.17 0.17
CA ASN A 278 22.98 -16.71 1.54
C ASN A 278 23.75 -15.39 1.52
N GLY A 279 23.16 -14.34 2.10
CA GLY A 279 23.75 -13.00 2.12
C GLY A 279 24.05 -12.44 0.74
N GLY A 280 23.27 -12.79 -0.28
CA GLY A 280 23.47 -12.39 -1.67
C GLY A 280 24.53 -13.18 -2.46
N TYR A 281 25.17 -14.18 -1.86
CA TYR A 281 26.07 -15.12 -2.55
C TYR A 281 25.38 -16.43 -2.87
N ILE A 282 25.92 -17.18 -3.83
CA ILE A 282 25.48 -18.55 -4.13
C ILE A 282 26.35 -19.54 -3.36
N TYR A 283 25.69 -20.49 -2.71
CA TYR A 283 26.31 -21.67 -2.12
C TYR A 283 25.83 -22.93 -2.84
N LYS A 284 26.68 -23.94 -2.84
CA LYS A 284 26.35 -25.31 -3.25
C LYS A 284 26.57 -26.27 -2.10
N MET A 285 25.84 -27.37 -2.09
CA MET A 285 25.98 -28.43 -1.10
C MET A 285 25.65 -29.76 -1.75
N ASP A 286 26.47 -30.78 -1.48
CA ASP A 286 26.12 -32.17 -1.77
C ASP A 286 25.26 -32.72 -0.63
N ALA A 287 24.09 -33.28 -0.95
CA ALA A 287 23.11 -33.75 0.03
C ALA A 287 23.59 -34.96 0.86
N GLY A 288 24.59 -35.70 0.37
CA GLY A 288 25.20 -36.80 1.10
C GLY A 288 26.22 -36.31 2.13
N THR A 289 27.07 -35.35 1.76
CA THR A 289 28.08 -34.79 2.66
C THR A 289 27.54 -33.72 3.60
N LYS A 290 26.44 -33.05 3.23
CA LYS A 290 25.76 -32.01 4.02
C LYS A 290 26.66 -30.82 4.37
N LYS A 291 27.63 -30.51 3.50
CA LYS A 291 28.59 -29.41 3.69
C LYS A 291 28.40 -28.32 2.62
N PRO A 292 27.98 -27.10 3.01
CA PRO A 292 27.85 -26.00 2.07
C PRO A 292 29.21 -25.37 1.73
N GLU A 293 29.37 -24.99 0.47
CA GLU A 293 30.55 -24.31 -0.08
C GLU A 293 30.12 -23.09 -0.88
N LYS A 294 30.76 -21.93 -0.66
CA LYS A 294 30.51 -20.73 -1.46
C LYS A 294 31.01 -20.94 -2.89
N VAL A 295 30.19 -20.59 -3.87
CA VAL A 295 30.57 -20.56 -5.28
C VAL A 295 31.06 -19.15 -5.61
N ASN A 296 32.35 -18.99 -5.93
CA ASN A 296 32.88 -17.69 -6.35
C ASN A 296 32.38 -17.37 -7.76
N VAL A 297 31.68 -16.25 -7.92
CA VAL A 297 31.07 -15.85 -9.19
C VAL A 297 31.58 -14.47 -9.55
N THR A 298 32.09 -14.31 -10.77
CA THR A 298 32.47 -13.00 -11.32
C THR A 298 31.55 -12.68 -12.48
N LEU A 299 31.20 -11.41 -12.66
CA LEU A 299 30.37 -10.97 -13.78
C LEU A 299 30.81 -9.61 -14.31
N SER A 300 30.60 -9.39 -15.59
CA SER A 300 30.78 -8.11 -16.27
C SER A 300 29.43 -7.66 -16.80
N SER A 301 28.94 -6.50 -16.34
CA SER A 301 27.66 -5.93 -16.78
C SER A 301 27.80 -4.42 -16.96
N ASP A 302 27.08 -3.87 -17.93
CA ASP A 302 26.93 -2.44 -18.17
C ASP A 302 25.91 -1.77 -17.22
N ASN A 303 25.23 -2.57 -16.37
CA ASN A 303 24.35 -2.15 -15.27
C ASN A 303 23.31 -1.10 -15.67
N ILE A 304 22.61 -1.32 -16.79
CA ILE A 304 21.76 -0.31 -17.43
C ILE A 304 20.75 0.39 -16.51
N TYR A 305 20.20 -0.31 -15.51
CA TYR A 305 19.22 0.22 -14.54
C TYR A 305 19.83 1.00 -13.36
N ALA A 306 21.14 0.95 -13.18
CA ALA A 306 21.85 1.70 -12.14
C ALA A 306 22.75 2.80 -12.71
N ARG A 307 22.72 3.01 -14.03
CA ARG A 307 23.46 4.10 -14.68
C ARG A 307 22.77 5.43 -14.40
N SER A 308 23.59 6.46 -14.17
CA SER A 308 23.06 7.82 -14.06
C SER A 308 22.34 8.25 -15.33
N GLU A 309 21.24 8.97 -15.16
CA GLU A 309 20.44 9.50 -16.25
C GLU A 309 19.90 10.90 -15.92
N ILE A 310 19.31 11.56 -16.91
CA ILE A 310 18.66 12.86 -16.74
C ILE A 310 17.15 12.67 -16.82
N LYS A 311 16.44 12.99 -15.73
CA LYS A 311 14.98 12.95 -15.67
C LYS A 311 14.35 14.34 -15.75
N ASP A 312 13.11 14.37 -16.21
CA ASP A 312 12.27 15.57 -16.17
C ASP A 312 11.73 15.77 -14.75
N GLY A 313 12.20 16.81 -14.07
CA GLY A 313 11.82 17.11 -12.69
C GLY A 313 10.36 17.51 -12.51
N SER A 314 9.67 17.93 -13.58
CA SER A 314 8.26 18.33 -13.50
C SER A 314 7.30 17.17 -13.12
N GLY A 315 7.75 15.92 -13.29
CA GLY A 315 6.99 14.74 -12.87
C GLY A 315 7.11 14.38 -11.37
N TYR A 316 7.96 15.08 -10.61
CA TYR A 316 8.34 14.70 -9.24
C TYR A 316 8.06 15.78 -8.20
N LEU A 317 7.14 16.71 -8.49
CA LEU A 317 6.83 17.84 -7.61
C LEU A 317 6.32 17.35 -6.24
N THR A 318 6.89 17.90 -5.17
CA THR A 318 6.50 17.57 -3.79
C THR A 318 6.06 18.79 -3.00
N GLU A 319 6.70 19.94 -3.20
CA GLU A 319 6.35 21.21 -2.57
C GLU A 319 6.65 22.38 -3.51
N ALA A 320 5.91 23.48 -3.34
CA ALA A 320 6.19 24.72 -4.05
C ALA A 320 5.86 25.97 -3.22
N SER A 321 6.74 26.98 -3.29
CA SER A 321 6.58 28.26 -2.60
C SER A 321 6.90 29.41 -3.55
N VAL A 322 6.07 30.46 -3.55
CA VAL A 322 6.25 31.63 -4.42
C VAL A 322 7.11 32.69 -3.72
N SER A 323 7.97 33.38 -4.47
CA SER A 323 8.72 34.52 -3.96
C SER A 323 7.79 35.68 -3.54
N PRO A 324 8.20 36.56 -2.61
CA PRO A 324 7.35 37.68 -2.17
C PRO A 324 6.94 38.65 -3.29
N ASP A 325 7.80 38.85 -4.29
CA ASP A 325 7.47 39.65 -5.48
C ASP A 325 6.62 38.90 -6.52
N GLY A 326 6.52 37.58 -6.39
CA GLY A 326 5.76 36.75 -7.31
C GLY A 326 6.45 36.44 -8.64
N GLU A 327 7.72 36.80 -8.81
CA GLU A 327 8.44 36.61 -10.07
C GLU A 327 9.04 35.20 -10.20
N ARG A 328 9.19 34.49 -9.08
CA ARG A 328 9.83 33.17 -9.01
C ARG A 328 9.07 32.22 -8.09
N VAL A 329 9.25 30.93 -8.34
CA VAL A 329 8.76 29.84 -7.49
C VAL A 329 9.95 28.97 -7.13
N VAL A 330 10.07 28.61 -5.86
CA VAL A 330 10.93 27.50 -5.44
C VAL A 330 10.10 26.23 -5.42
N VAL A 331 10.65 25.15 -5.97
CA VAL A 331 9.98 23.87 -6.15
C VAL A 331 10.91 22.77 -5.64
N THR A 332 10.38 21.81 -4.89
CA THR A 332 11.12 20.59 -4.56
C THR A 332 10.65 19.44 -5.42
N ALA A 333 11.62 18.72 -6.01
CA ALA A 333 11.35 17.59 -6.89
C ALA A 333 12.44 16.53 -6.77
N ARG A 334 12.06 15.29 -6.48
CA ARG A 334 12.97 14.13 -6.33
C ARG A 334 14.21 14.42 -5.47
N GLY A 335 14.01 15.08 -4.32
CA GLY A 335 15.09 15.44 -3.38
C GLY A 335 16.01 16.57 -3.84
N GLU A 336 15.61 17.34 -4.84
CA GLU A 336 16.33 18.51 -5.33
C GLU A 336 15.48 19.77 -5.21
N VAL A 337 16.13 20.92 -5.00
CA VAL A 337 15.48 22.23 -4.92
C VAL A 337 15.75 23.04 -6.18
N PHE A 338 14.67 23.50 -6.81
CA PHE A 338 14.71 24.32 -8.02
C PHE A 338 14.16 25.71 -7.75
N ASN A 339 14.85 26.73 -8.26
CA ASN A 339 14.38 28.10 -8.31
C ASN A 339 14.00 28.45 -9.77
N VAL A 340 12.70 28.57 -10.04
CA VAL A 340 12.09 28.65 -11.37
C VAL A 340 11.46 30.04 -11.59
N PRO A 341 11.63 30.68 -12.76
CA PRO A 341 10.90 31.92 -13.08
C PRO A 341 9.41 31.63 -13.33
N VAL A 342 8.52 32.54 -12.93
CA VAL A 342 7.08 32.42 -13.24
C VAL A 342 6.80 32.65 -14.72
N GLU A 343 7.47 33.64 -15.33
CA GLU A 343 7.31 33.96 -16.76
C GLU A 343 8.54 33.59 -17.59
N LYS A 344 9.57 34.46 -17.62
CA LYS A 344 10.78 34.28 -18.43
C LYS A 344 12.02 34.36 -17.55
N GLY A 345 12.96 33.44 -17.76
CA GLY A 345 14.25 33.48 -17.07
C GLY A 345 14.95 32.12 -17.08
N VAL A 346 15.96 32.01 -16.22
CA VAL A 346 16.74 30.77 -16.06
C VAL A 346 16.19 29.96 -14.90
N THR A 347 15.92 28.66 -15.14
CA THR A 347 15.68 27.67 -14.09
C THR A 347 17.01 27.26 -13.46
N LYS A 348 17.10 27.31 -12.12
CA LYS A 348 18.30 26.93 -11.37
C LYS A 348 18.00 25.74 -10.47
N ASN A 349 18.69 24.62 -10.63
CA ASN A 349 18.84 23.64 -9.54
C ASN A 349 19.91 24.18 -8.57
N ILE A 350 19.52 24.47 -7.33
CA ILE A 350 20.36 25.13 -6.33
C ILE A 350 21.07 24.16 -5.37
N THR A 351 20.62 22.91 -5.26
CA THR A 351 21.16 21.88 -4.35
C THR A 351 22.13 20.92 -5.04
N ARG A 352 21.72 20.29 -6.14
CA ARG A 352 22.52 19.33 -6.95
C ARG A 352 23.12 18.21 -6.10
N SER A 353 22.29 17.57 -5.31
CA SER A 353 22.62 16.69 -4.20
C SER A 353 21.98 15.30 -4.36
N PRO A 354 22.30 14.51 -5.40
CA PRO A 354 21.59 13.27 -5.76
C PRO A 354 21.74 12.09 -4.76
N GLY A 355 22.27 12.33 -3.56
CA GLY A 355 22.29 11.39 -2.44
C GLY A 355 21.75 12.00 -1.14
N GLN A 356 20.99 13.08 -1.26
CA GLN A 356 20.34 13.79 -0.16
C GLN A 356 18.89 14.03 -0.56
N HIS A 357 17.99 14.00 0.41
CA HIS A 357 16.59 14.27 0.19
C HIS A 357 16.26 15.71 0.64
N ASP A 358 16.51 16.66 -0.27
CA ASP A 358 16.19 18.06 -0.06
C ASP A 358 14.70 18.32 -0.40
N ARG A 359 13.93 18.74 0.61
CA ARG A 359 12.47 18.88 0.51
C ARG A 359 11.92 20.10 1.24
N GLU A 360 10.64 20.37 0.98
CA GLU A 360 9.86 21.45 1.63
C GLU A 360 10.51 22.82 1.50
N ALA A 361 11.06 23.16 0.34
CA ALA A 361 11.75 24.43 0.16
C ALA A 361 10.76 25.61 0.21
N GLN A 362 11.12 26.66 0.95
CA GLN A 362 10.33 27.87 1.09
C GLN A 362 11.19 29.13 0.92
N TRP A 363 10.62 30.16 0.28
CA TRP A 363 11.21 31.49 0.27
C TRP A 363 11.13 32.16 1.63
N SER A 364 12.17 32.89 2.02
CA SER A 364 12.06 33.85 3.11
C SER A 364 11.09 34.99 2.73
N PRO A 365 10.28 35.50 3.68
CA PRO A 365 9.36 36.61 3.40
C PRO A 365 10.03 37.90 2.90
N ASP A 366 11.33 38.10 3.16
CA ASP A 366 12.12 39.21 2.63
C ASP A 366 12.73 38.95 1.23
N GLY A 367 12.52 37.76 0.66
CA GLY A 367 12.94 37.38 -0.69
C GLY A 367 14.44 37.12 -0.85
N LYS A 368 15.23 37.16 0.23
CA LYS A 368 16.69 37.00 0.14
C LYS A 368 17.17 35.56 0.18
N TYR A 369 16.41 34.67 0.81
CA TYR A 369 16.86 33.32 1.14
C TYR A 369 15.84 32.27 0.74
N ILE A 370 16.35 31.06 0.54
CA ILE A 370 15.56 29.83 0.40
C ILE A 370 16.00 28.90 1.53
N VAL A 371 15.05 28.38 2.30
CA VAL A 371 15.30 27.33 3.29
C VAL A 371 14.63 26.03 2.86
N TYR A 372 15.27 24.91 3.16
CA TYR A 372 14.76 23.57 2.89
C TYR A 372 15.21 22.60 3.99
N ILE A 373 14.52 21.47 4.10
CA ILE A 373 14.95 20.34 4.93
C ILE A 373 15.88 19.46 4.08
N SER A 374 17.01 19.05 4.63
CA SER A 374 17.95 18.11 4.01
C SER A 374 18.34 17.03 5.00
N ASP A 375 18.59 15.81 4.53
CA ASP A 375 19.16 14.73 5.33
C ASP A 375 20.67 14.51 5.10
N GLY A 376 21.35 15.46 4.46
CA GLY A 376 22.76 15.33 4.05
C GLY A 376 23.76 15.10 5.19
N THR A 377 23.38 15.30 6.45
CA THR A 377 24.19 14.96 7.64
C THR A 377 24.01 13.52 8.12
N GLY A 378 23.03 12.81 7.57
CA GLY A 378 22.48 11.57 8.09
C GLY A 378 21.21 11.78 8.93
N GLU A 379 20.92 12.98 9.42
CA GLU A 379 19.67 13.37 10.10
C GLU A 379 18.99 14.53 9.35
N THR A 380 17.68 14.73 9.55
CA THR A 380 16.95 15.84 8.93
C THR A 380 17.30 17.17 9.58
N GLU A 381 17.84 18.11 8.80
CA GLU A 381 18.30 19.42 9.25
C GLU A 381 17.78 20.53 8.31
N LEU A 382 17.66 21.76 8.82
CA LEU A 382 17.32 22.94 8.02
C LEU A 382 18.58 23.57 7.44
N TYR A 383 18.55 23.82 6.14
CA TYR A 383 19.59 24.50 5.38
C TYR A 383 19.04 25.78 4.76
N LEU A 384 19.89 26.80 4.70
CA LEU A 384 19.59 28.10 4.11
C LEU A 384 20.54 28.37 2.95
N GLN A 385 20.03 28.88 1.84
CA GLN A 385 20.82 29.30 0.70
C GLN A 385 20.38 30.70 0.24
N ASP A 386 21.34 31.51 -0.22
CA ASP A 386 21.04 32.80 -0.85
C ASP A 386 20.24 32.57 -2.14
N ALA A 387 19.15 33.33 -2.31
CA ALA A 387 18.26 33.21 -3.46
C ALA A 387 18.96 33.45 -4.81
N THR A 388 20.05 34.21 -4.81
CA THR A 388 20.86 34.47 -6.01
C THR A 388 21.81 33.32 -6.35
N GLY A 389 22.14 32.48 -5.37
CA GLY A 389 23.04 31.34 -5.43
C GLY A 389 24.21 31.46 -4.43
N GLY A 390 24.91 30.35 -4.17
CA GLY A 390 26.04 30.30 -3.23
C GLY A 390 26.09 28.98 -2.47
N GLU A 391 27.05 28.86 -1.55
CA GLU A 391 27.16 27.69 -0.67
C GLU A 391 26.02 27.66 0.36
N PRO A 392 25.44 26.48 0.64
CA PRO A 392 24.39 26.36 1.64
C PRO A 392 24.94 26.52 3.06
N VAL A 393 24.10 27.07 3.93
CA VAL A 393 24.38 27.31 5.34
C VAL A 393 23.48 26.41 6.18
N GLN A 394 24.07 25.42 6.85
CA GLN A 394 23.36 24.61 7.83
C GLN A 394 22.89 25.48 9.01
N LEU A 395 21.59 25.44 9.32
CA LEU A 395 20.95 26.20 10.40
C LEU A 395 20.73 25.36 11.67
N THR A 396 20.41 24.07 11.52
CA THR A 396 20.23 23.13 12.64
C THR A 396 21.24 22.00 12.57
N LYS A 397 21.51 21.34 13.70
CA LYS A 397 22.43 20.20 13.80
C LYS A 397 22.00 19.28 14.92
N ASP A 398 22.43 18.02 14.82
CA ASP A 398 22.26 16.99 15.83
C ASP A 398 20.77 16.74 16.17
N ASN A 399 19.87 16.89 15.19
CA ASN A 399 18.46 16.53 15.38
C ASN A 399 18.35 15.03 15.68
N ASP A 400 17.48 14.70 16.63
CA ASP A 400 17.31 13.35 17.17
C ASP A 400 16.02 12.66 16.69
N THR A 401 15.34 13.26 15.70
CA THR A 401 14.12 12.73 15.09
C THR A 401 13.77 13.49 13.81
N TYR A 402 12.96 12.89 12.94
CA TYR A 402 12.47 13.47 11.69
C TYR A 402 11.71 14.81 11.87
N ILE A 403 12.18 15.88 11.21
CA ILE A 403 11.43 17.14 11.04
C ILE A 403 10.24 16.87 10.11
N ARG A 404 9.00 17.15 10.53
CA ARG A 404 7.83 17.03 9.64
C ARG A 404 7.79 18.19 8.68
N SER A 405 7.64 19.40 9.20
CA SER A 405 7.50 20.63 8.42
C SER A 405 8.01 21.85 9.15
N PHE A 406 8.16 22.96 8.42
CA PHE A 406 8.54 24.27 8.97
C PHE A 406 7.80 25.43 8.32
N GLU A 407 7.80 26.58 9.00
CA GLU A 407 7.21 27.84 8.54
C GLU A 407 8.09 29.03 8.95
N TRP A 408 8.16 30.03 8.07
CA TRP A 408 8.88 31.29 8.33
C TRP A 408 8.08 32.25 9.20
N SER A 409 8.77 32.98 10.09
CA SER A 409 8.20 34.18 10.68
C SER A 409 8.06 35.27 9.62
N PRO A 410 6.95 36.04 9.58
CA PRO A 410 6.76 37.12 8.61
C PRO A 410 7.89 38.17 8.58
N ASP A 411 8.62 38.36 9.68
CA ASP A 411 9.77 39.27 9.76
C ASP A 411 11.11 38.67 9.28
N SER A 412 11.09 37.42 8.79
CA SER A 412 12.25 36.66 8.27
C SER A 412 13.37 36.38 9.26
N LYS A 413 13.14 36.54 10.58
CA LYS A 413 14.18 36.32 11.60
C LYS A 413 14.15 34.94 12.24
N SER A 414 13.01 34.28 12.22
CA SER A 414 12.82 33.00 12.89
C SER A 414 12.11 31.99 12.00
N ILE A 415 12.29 30.72 12.30
CA ILE A 415 11.56 29.60 11.70
C ILE A 415 10.96 28.77 12.82
N VAL A 416 9.70 28.35 12.67
CA VAL A 416 9.10 27.33 13.53
C VAL A 416 9.08 26.01 12.78
N TYR A 417 9.41 24.90 13.44
CA TYR A 417 9.32 23.57 12.85
C TYR A 417 8.78 22.54 13.83
N THR A 418 8.15 21.49 13.29
CA THR A 418 7.60 20.37 14.05
C THR A 418 8.35 19.08 13.76
N ASP A 419 8.36 18.13 14.69
CA ASP A 419 9.14 16.91 14.56
C ASP A 419 8.46 15.67 15.16
N ARG A 420 8.94 14.47 14.82
CA ARG A 420 8.33 13.18 15.18
C ARG A 420 8.12 12.94 16.68
N LYS A 421 8.80 13.67 17.55
CA LYS A 421 8.57 13.66 19.01
C LYS A 421 7.45 14.61 19.47
N ASN A 422 6.67 15.15 18.53
CA ASN A 422 5.57 16.09 18.74
C ASN A 422 6.03 17.38 19.44
N ARG A 423 7.24 17.86 19.10
CA ARG A 423 7.77 19.15 19.57
C ARG A 423 7.44 20.26 18.58
N VAL A 424 7.29 21.48 19.10
CA VAL A 424 7.34 22.72 18.32
C VAL A 424 8.63 23.44 18.69
N ASN A 425 9.48 23.62 17.71
CA ASN A 425 10.82 24.20 17.86
C ASN A 425 10.88 25.56 17.19
N LEU A 426 11.52 26.54 17.83
CA LEU A 426 11.79 27.86 17.28
C LEU A 426 13.29 28.01 17.01
N LEU A 427 13.64 28.32 15.77
CA LEU A 427 14.98 28.55 15.28
C LEU A 427 15.20 30.04 15.05
N ASP A 428 16.18 30.63 15.73
CA ASP A 428 16.75 31.93 15.36
C ASP A 428 17.69 31.77 14.16
N VAL A 429 17.36 32.39 13.03
CA VAL A 429 18.05 32.17 11.75
C VAL A 429 19.47 32.75 11.76
N VAL A 430 19.67 33.92 12.40
CA VAL A 430 20.98 34.58 12.43
C VAL A 430 21.90 33.90 13.44
N GLY A 431 21.41 33.64 14.65
CA GLY A 431 22.18 32.99 15.72
C GLY A 431 22.27 31.47 15.59
N LYS A 432 21.50 30.85 14.70
CA LYS A 432 21.40 29.39 14.49
C LYS A 432 21.08 28.61 15.77
N LYS A 433 20.22 29.21 16.60
CA LYS A 433 19.87 28.66 17.91
C LYS A 433 18.45 28.11 17.88
N THR A 434 18.32 26.81 18.06
CA THR A 434 17.04 26.13 18.26
C THR A 434 16.63 26.17 19.73
N THR A 435 15.35 26.45 19.97
CA THR A 435 14.72 26.35 21.30
C THR A 435 13.42 25.57 21.17
N VAL A 436 13.26 24.50 21.95
CA VAL A 436 11.96 23.82 22.09
C VAL A 436 11.00 24.78 22.79
N LEU A 437 9.90 25.15 22.13
CA LEU A 437 8.86 25.97 22.76
C LEU A 437 8.00 25.11 23.68
N PHE A 438 7.48 23.98 23.16
CA PHE A 438 6.69 23.01 23.92
C PHE A 438 6.64 21.65 23.20
N GLN A 439 6.12 20.64 23.89
CA GLN A 439 5.92 19.27 23.38
C GLN A 439 4.52 18.78 23.74
N ASN A 440 3.82 18.14 22.80
CA ASN A 440 2.54 17.49 23.06
C ASN A 440 2.71 15.96 23.14
N PRO A 441 2.66 15.35 24.34
CA PRO A 441 2.87 13.91 24.48
C PRO A 441 1.71 13.06 23.91
N MET A 442 0.54 13.66 23.67
CA MET A 442 -0.66 12.92 23.27
C MET A 442 -0.75 12.68 21.77
N ALA A 443 -0.38 13.67 20.95
CA ALA A 443 -0.52 13.62 19.51
C ALA A 443 0.34 14.66 18.80
N GLU A 444 0.47 14.50 17.49
CA GLU A 444 1.03 15.51 16.59
C GLU A 444 0.31 16.87 16.74
N ILE A 445 1.08 17.95 16.63
CA ILE A 445 0.58 19.32 16.59
C ILE A 445 0.47 19.71 15.11
N ARG A 446 -0.71 20.15 14.68
CA ARG A 446 -1.00 20.43 13.27
C ARG A 446 -1.17 21.92 13.01
N ASP A 447 -0.94 22.31 11.76
CA ASP A 447 -1.24 23.64 11.22
C ASP A 447 -0.54 24.80 11.98
N VAL A 448 0.74 24.64 12.33
CA VAL A 448 1.48 25.66 13.09
C VAL A 448 1.79 26.86 12.18
N THR A 449 1.24 28.03 12.47
CA THR A 449 1.49 29.27 11.69
C THR A 449 1.75 30.48 12.58
N PHE A 450 2.48 31.46 12.06
CA PHE A 450 2.78 32.72 12.76
C PHE A 450 1.65 33.75 12.64
N SER A 451 1.53 34.62 13.64
CA SER A 451 0.83 35.90 13.50
C SER A 451 1.58 36.85 12.56
N PRO A 452 0.90 37.80 11.90
CA PRO A 452 1.55 38.74 10.97
C PRO A 452 2.65 39.61 11.60
N ASP A 453 2.64 39.80 12.92
CA ASP A 453 3.68 40.53 13.66
C ASP A 453 4.80 39.64 14.21
N SER A 454 4.79 38.34 13.89
CA SER A 454 5.77 37.32 14.32
C SER A 454 5.84 37.06 15.84
N LYS A 455 4.89 37.55 16.64
CA LYS A 455 4.93 37.42 18.12
C LYS A 455 4.13 36.24 18.67
N TRP A 456 3.20 35.72 17.89
CA TRP A 456 2.32 34.63 18.27
C TRP A 456 2.42 33.47 17.28
N LEU A 457 2.16 32.26 17.77
CA LEU A 457 1.85 31.10 16.93
C LEU A 457 0.38 30.74 17.11
N THR A 458 -0.20 30.11 16.11
CA THR A 458 -1.48 29.39 16.20
C THR A 458 -1.31 27.97 15.69
N TYR A 459 -2.09 27.03 16.24
CA TYR A 459 -2.05 25.62 15.88
C TYR A 459 -3.27 24.88 16.42
N SER A 460 -3.45 23.63 15.99
CA SER A 460 -4.43 22.72 16.57
C SER A 460 -3.78 21.52 17.25
N ARG A 461 -4.34 21.11 18.41
CA ARG A 461 -3.97 19.87 19.11
C ARG A 461 -5.15 19.34 19.93
N PRO A 462 -5.24 18.02 20.15
CA PRO A 462 -6.30 17.46 20.98
C PRO A 462 -6.14 17.88 22.46
N ALA A 463 -7.28 18.06 23.13
CA ALA A 463 -7.38 18.13 24.59
C ALA A 463 -7.51 16.72 25.20
N GLU A 464 -7.50 16.62 26.53
CA GLU A 464 -7.62 15.33 27.24
C GLU A 464 -8.88 14.52 26.87
N ASN A 465 -9.96 15.19 26.45
CA ASN A 465 -11.17 14.53 25.94
C ASN A 465 -11.09 14.20 24.44
N GLN A 466 -9.89 14.27 23.84
CA GLN A 466 -9.55 14.02 22.44
C GLN A 466 -10.13 15.00 21.41
N VAL A 467 -10.95 15.96 21.83
CA VAL A 467 -11.44 17.04 20.96
C VAL A 467 -10.29 17.96 20.57
N SER A 468 -10.12 18.21 19.27
CA SER A 468 -9.12 19.13 18.73
C SER A 468 -9.47 20.58 19.06
N ILE A 469 -8.50 21.31 19.60
CA ILE A 469 -8.64 22.70 20.05
C ILE A 469 -7.67 23.59 19.29
N VAL A 470 -8.13 24.77 18.90
CA VAL A 470 -7.28 25.84 18.35
C VAL A 470 -6.68 26.64 19.50
N TYR A 471 -5.36 26.81 19.50
CA TYR A 471 -4.61 27.59 20.48
C TYR A 471 -3.90 28.77 19.82
N VAL A 472 -3.66 29.82 20.60
CA VAL A 472 -2.62 30.81 20.33
C VAL A 472 -1.52 30.71 21.38
N TYR A 473 -0.27 30.92 20.98
CA TYR A 473 0.89 30.81 21.84
C TYR A 473 1.71 32.09 21.79
N ASP A 474 1.90 32.71 22.94
CA ASP A 474 2.78 33.86 23.11
C ASP A 474 4.23 33.37 23.15
N ILE A 475 5.01 33.71 22.11
CA ILE A 475 6.38 33.24 21.95
C ILE A 475 7.28 33.79 23.07
N ALA A 476 7.13 35.06 23.41
CA ALA A 476 7.96 35.74 24.39
C ALA A 476 7.62 35.30 25.81
N ALA A 477 6.34 35.21 26.14
CA ALA A 477 5.87 34.76 27.46
C ALA A 477 5.94 33.23 27.62
N ARG A 478 6.13 32.49 26.53
CA ARG A 478 6.12 31.01 26.47
C ARG A 478 4.87 30.42 27.07
N LYS A 479 3.72 30.90 26.61
CA LYS A 479 2.43 30.53 27.19
C LYS A 479 1.37 30.32 26.12
N GLU A 480 0.72 29.17 26.18
CA GLU A 480 -0.43 28.83 25.33
C GLU A 480 -1.76 29.31 25.94
N TYR A 481 -2.71 29.62 25.07
CA TYR A 481 -4.07 29.98 25.41
C TYR A 481 -5.06 29.34 24.43
N PRO A 482 -6.09 28.63 24.91
CA PRO A 482 -7.12 28.08 24.04
C PRO A 482 -7.98 29.20 23.46
N VAL A 483 -8.24 29.16 22.15
CA VAL A 483 -9.18 30.04 21.47
C VAL A 483 -10.57 29.39 21.39
N THR A 484 -10.62 28.08 21.23
CA THR A 484 -11.85 27.29 21.23
C THR A 484 -12.02 26.49 22.52
N ASP A 485 -13.25 26.08 22.81
CA ASP A 485 -13.58 25.21 23.93
C ASP A 485 -13.48 23.72 23.56
N LYS A 486 -13.68 22.85 24.56
CA LYS A 486 -13.56 21.39 24.43
C LYS A 486 -14.84 20.70 23.93
N TRP A 487 -15.78 21.44 23.34
CA TRP A 487 -17.07 20.89 22.90
C TRP A 487 -17.08 20.44 21.43
N TYR A 488 -16.23 21.03 20.58
CA TYR A 488 -16.24 20.78 19.14
C TYR A 488 -14.84 20.75 18.55
N ASP A 489 -14.58 19.74 17.71
CA ASP A 489 -13.31 19.63 16.98
C ASP A 489 -13.09 20.89 16.13
N SER A 490 -11.92 21.49 16.31
CA SER A 490 -11.52 22.71 15.63
C SER A 490 -10.08 22.56 15.11
N HIS A 491 -9.84 22.98 13.87
CA HIS A 491 -8.58 22.74 13.15
C HIS A 491 -8.30 23.78 12.06
N SER A 492 -7.11 23.70 11.45
CA SER A 492 -6.62 24.61 10.40
C SER A 492 -6.74 26.10 10.76
N PRO A 493 -6.19 26.57 11.89
CA PRO A 493 -6.22 27.98 12.22
C PRO A 493 -5.25 28.82 11.37
N ALA A 494 -5.66 30.04 11.02
CA ALA A 494 -4.82 31.02 10.34
C ALA A 494 -5.15 32.44 10.79
N PHE A 495 -4.15 33.30 10.97
CA PHE A 495 -4.37 34.72 11.26
C PHE A 495 -4.77 35.49 9.99
N SER A 496 -5.63 36.50 10.13
CA SER A 496 -5.76 37.52 9.09
C SER A 496 -4.53 38.42 9.08
N THR A 497 -4.11 38.89 7.90
CA THR A 497 -2.91 39.73 7.76
C THR A 497 -3.02 41.08 8.48
N ASP A 498 -4.24 41.57 8.71
CA ASP A 498 -4.52 42.78 9.48
C ASP A 498 -4.52 42.57 11.00
N GLY A 499 -4.35 41.32 11.47
CA GLY A 499 -4.27 40.97 12.89
C GLY A 499 -5.58 41.09 13.66
N LYS A 500 -6.74 41.18 12.98
CA LYS A 500 -8.06 41.31 13.63
C LYS A 500 -8.73 39.97 13.91
N TYR A 501 -8.48 38.96 13.08
CA TYR A 501 -9.18 37.69 13.11
C TYR A 501 -8.22 36.51 13.22
N LEU A 502 -8.65 35.47 13.94
CA LEU A 502 -8.16 34.11 13.74
C LEU A 502 -9.26 33.28 13.06
N ILE A 503 -8.99 32.80 11.86
CA ILE A 503 -9.88 31.97 11.04
C ILE A 503 -9.61 30.50 11.37
N PHE A 504 -10.64 29.67 11.48
CA PHE A 504 -10.50 28.23 11.67
C PHE A 504 -11.74 27.46 11.22
N ALA A 505 -11.60 26.15 11.01
CA ALA A 505 -12.72 25.24 10.82
C ALA A 505 -13.17 24.66 12.17
N SER A 506 -14.48 24.45 12.34
CA SER A 506 -15.02 23.79 13.56
C SER A 506 -16.28 22.97 13.28
N SER A 507 -16.37 21.79 13.88
CA SER A 507 -17.46 20.81 13.69
C SER A 507 -18.68 21.13 14.56
N ARG A 508 -19.40 22.22 14.24
CA ARG A 508 -20.60 22.66 15.00
C ARG A 508 -21.91 22.60 14.22
N ASP A 509 -21.89 22.10 12.98
CA ASP A 509 -23.07 22.04 12.11
C ASP A 509 -23.76 20.67 12.20
N PHE A 510 -24.59 20.51 13.24
CA PHE A 510 -25.34 19.28 13.50
C PHE A 510 -26.48 19.08 12.50
N ASN A 511 -26.25 18.25 11.48
CA ASN A 511 -27.24 17.88 10.47
C ASN A 511 -27.35 16.35 10.35
N PRO A 512 -28.16 15.68 11.19
CA PRO A 512 -28.23 14.22 11.19
C PRO A 512 -28.90 13.70 9.91
N THR A 513 -28.35 12.61 9.37
CA THR A 513 -28.97 11.83 8.28
C THR A 513 -29.45 10.50 8.85
N TYR A 514 -30.73 10.17 8.63
CA TYR A 514 -31.26 8.87 9.03
C TYR A 514 -30.81 7.76 8.08
N GLY A 515 -30.38 6.63 8.63
CA GLY A 515 -29.97 5.45 7.87
C GLY A 515 -31.15 4.76 7.17
N SER A 516 -30.90 4.14 6.01
CA SER A 516 -31.91 3.39 5.26
C SER A 516 -32.02 1.91 5.64
N LEU A 517 -30.97 1.35 6.28
CA LEU A 517 -30.92 -0.07 6.68
C LEU A 517 -31.46 -0.29 8.10
N GLU A 518 -31.27 0.69 8.98
CA GLU A 518 -31.68 0.64 10.38
C GLU A 518 -32.11 2.03 10.85
N TRP A 519 -32.99 2.07 11.86
CA TRP A 519 -33.35 3.31 12.54
C TRP A 519 -32.18 3.83 13.38
N ASN A 520 -31.25 4.49 12.70
CA ASN A 520 -30.04 5.07 13.24
C ASN A 520 -29.74 6.39 12.52
N HIS A 521 -28.75 7.14 12.99
CA HIS A 521 -28.37 8.40 12.39
C HIS A 521 -26.84 8.51 12.29
N VAL A 522 -26.40 9.32 11.34
CA VAL A 522 -25.00 9.73 11.21
C VAL A 522 -24.94 11.23 11.00
N TYR A 523 -23.90 11.87 11.53
CA TYR A 523 -23.60 13.27 11.25
C TYR A 523 -22.51 13.32 10.19
N ASN A 524 -22.89 13.72 8.98
CA ASN A 524 -21.96 13.91 7.88
C ASN A 524 -21.67 15.41 7.73
N ASN A 525 -20.41 15.78 7.45
CA ASN A 525 -20.04 17.16 7.07
C ASN A 525 -20.42 18.25 8.09
N MET A 526 -19.97 18.10 9.35
CA MET A 526 -20.28 19.04 10.44
C MET A 526 -19.45 20.34 10.43
N GLY A 527 -18.47 20.46 9.53
CA GLY A 527 -17.53 21.58 9.55
C GLY A 527 -18.17 22.88 9.08
N GLY A 528 -17.87 23.97 9.78
CA GLY A 528 -18.12 25.34 9.36
C GLY A 528 -16.87 26.20 9.48
N VAL A 529 -16.89 27.40 8.90
CA VAL A 529 -15.79 28.38 8.98
C VAL A 529 -16.12 29.44 10.01
N TYR A 530 -15.17 29.71 10.91
CA TYR A 530 -15.34 30.60 12.06
C TYR A 530 -14.22 31.64 12.12
N LEU A 531 -14.54 32.81 12.69
CA LEU A 531 -13.60 33.88 12.99
C LEU A 531 -13.63 34.15 14.49
N ALA A 532 -12.50 34.09 15.18
CA ALA A 532 -12.36 34.67 16.51
C ALA A 532 -11.90 36.13 16.39
N LEU A 533 -12.66 37.07 16.96
CA LEU A 533 -12.29 38.50 16.99
C LEU A 533 -11.23 38.71 18.08
N LEU A 534 -9.99 39.02 17.68
CA LEU A 534 -8.84 39.00 18.59
C LEU A 534 -8.88 40.10 19.66
N GLN A 535 -9.42 41.29 19.33
CA GLN A 535 -9.62 42.39 20.29
C GLN A 535 -11.09 42.57 20.65
N LYS A 536 -11.38 43.04 21.87
CA LYS A 536 -12.75 43.27 22.37
C LYS A 536 -13.52 44.32 21.57
N ASP A 537 -12.81 45.27 20.98
CA ASP A 537 -13.36 46.39 20.20
C ASP A 537 -13.37 46.15 18.68
N THR A 538 -12.90 44.99 18.22
CA THR A 538 -13.02 44.60 16.80
C THR A 538 -14.50 44.37 16.48
N PRO A 539 -15.12 45.15 15.59
CA PRO A 539 -16.53 44.97 15.24
C PRO A 539 -16.73 43.68 14.43
N SER A 540 -17.87 43.02 14.61
CA SER A 540 -18.25 41.91 13.74
C SER A 540 -18.45 42.39 12.30
N PRO A 541 -17.92 41.70 11.27
CA PRO A 541 -18.21 41.98 9.86
C PRO A 541 -19.69 41.84 9.50
N PHE A 542 -20.50 41.20 10.35
CA PHE A 542 -21.93 40.97 10.15
C PHE A 542 -22.83 41.99 10.87
N LEU A 543 -22.28 43.07 11.43
CA LEU A 543 -23.08 44.15 12.00
C LEU A 543 -24.01 44.75 10.93
N GLN A 544 -25.33 44.70 11.18
CA GLN A 544 -26.32 45.34 10.31
C GLN A 544 -26.17 46.86 10.38
N LYS A 545 -26.24 47.52 9.23
CA LYS A 545 -26.29 48.98 9.12
C LYS A 545 -27.72 49.39 8.77
N ASP A 546 -28.25 50.37 9.49
CA ASP A 546 -29.55 50.95 9.16
C ASP A 546 -29.45 51.72 7.83
N ALA A 547 -30.50 51.65 7.01
CA ALA A 547 -30.51 52.28 5.70
C ALA A 547 -30.82 53.77 5.86
N GLU A 548 -29.79 54.60 6.00
CA GLU A 548 -29.99 56.05 5.94
C GLU A 548 -30.51 56.44 4.55
N VAL A 549 -31.75 56.94 4.52
CA VAL A 549 -32.33 57.62 3.35
C VAL A 549 -31.49 58.86 3.09
N LYS A 550 -30.74 58.87 1.98
CA LYS A 550 -30.11 60.09 1.47
C LYS A 550 -31.21 61.09 1.09
N VAL A 551 -31.57 61.97 2.02
CA VAL A 551 -32.28 63.20 1.71
C VAL A 551 -31.29 64.09 0.95
N ALA A 552 -31.51 64.21 -0.36
CA ALA A 552 -30.76 65.11 -1.21
C ALA A 552 -30.92 66.54 -0.69
N LYS A 553 -29.84 67.12 -0.16
CA LYS A 553 -29.66 68.57 -0.17
C LYS A 553 -28.90 68.92 -1.43
N GLU A 554 -29.59 69.64 -2.31
CA GLU A 554 -28.98 70.39 -3.41
C GLU A 554 -27.94 71.36 -2.83
N GLU A 555 -26.74 71.37 -3.41
CA GLU A 555 -25.98 72.61 -3.60
C GLU A 555 -24.94 72.42 -4.71
N THR A 556 -25.33 72.95 -5.88
CA THR A 556 -24.53 73.69 -6.87
C THR A 556 -23.05 73.36 -7.06
N ALA A 557 -22.77 72.85 -8.25
CA ALA A 557 -21.47 72.82 -8.88
C ALA A 557 -20.90 74.22 -9.16
N LYS A 558 -19.63 74.45 -8.77
CA LYS A 558 -18.68 75.30 -9.51
C LYS A 558 -17.34 74.58 -9.62
N LYS A 559 -16.91 74.39 -10.86
CA LYS A 559 -15.56 73.98 -11.26
C LYS A 559 -14.58 75.15 -11.06
N GLU A 560 -13.39 74.84 -10.58
CA GLU A 560 -12.15 75.52 -10.99
C GLU A 560 -10.97 74.53 -10.95
N ASP A 561 -10.25 74.47 -12.06
CA ASP A 561 -9.03 73.70 -12.30
C ASP A 561 -7.82 74.25 -11.52
N LYS A 562 -6.93 73.36 -11.02
CA LYS A 562 -5.46 73.58 -11.04
C LYS A 562 -4.63 72.32 -10.73
N LYS A 563 -3.81 71.98 -11.72
CA LYS A 563 -2.48 71.33 -11.79
C LYS A 563 -1.90 70.50 -10.61
N LYS A 564 -1.31 69.38 -11.05
CA LYS A 564 -0.30 68.48 -10.44
C LYS A 564 0.70 69.15 -9.47
N GLU A 565 1.01 68.41 -8.41
CA GLU A 565 2.36 68.28 -7.85
C GLU A 565 2.59 66.85 -7.34
N ASP A 566 3.64 66.22 -7.86
CA ASP A 566 4.27 65.01 -7.34
C ASP A 566 4.76 65.25 -5.91
N LYS A 567 4.38 64.36 -5.00
CA LYS A 567 5.12 64.13 -3.75
C LYS A 567 5.16 62.65 -3.45
N ASP A 568 6.38 62.13 -3.51
CA ASP A 568 6.84 60.88 -2.92
C ASP A 568 6.07 60.50 -1.65
N LYS A 569 5.25 59.45 -1.75
CA LYS A 569 4.81 58.69 -0.59
C LYS A 569 5.86 57.62 -0.34
N LYS A 570 6.75 57.92 0.61
CA LYS A 570 7.47 56.92 1.40
C LYS A 570 6.52 55.79 1.76
N ASP A 571 6.95 54.56 1.48
CA ASP A 571 6.47 53.35 2.15
C ASP A 571 6.51 53.59 3.66
N VAL A 572 5.32 53.72 4.25
CA VAL A 572 5.14 53.60 5.69
C VAL A 572 4.65 52.19 5.92
N SER A 573 5.60 51.30 6.21
CA SER A 573 5.34 50.06 6.92
C SER A 573 4.64 50.41 8.23
N THR A 574 3.31 50.32 8.25
CA THR A 574 2.54 50.38 9.49
C THR A 574 2.70 49.01 10.15
N GLU A 575 3.47 48.96 11.23
CA GLU A 575 3.51 47.79 12.12
C GLU A 575 2.09 47.53 12.64
N THR A 576 1.37 46.58 12.04
CA THR A 576 0.13 46.04 12.59
C THR A 576 0.48 45.09 13.73
N GLY A 577 0.70 45.63 14.93
CA GLY A 577 0.88 44.81 16.13
C GLY A 577 -0.38 43.98 16.41
N VAL A 578 -0.22 42.66 16.56
CA VAL A 578 -1.32 41.76 16.90
C VAL A 578 -1.56 41.82 18.39
N LYS A 579 -2.74 42.31 18.76
CA LYS A 579 -3.20 42.34 20.14
C LYS A 579 -4.33 41.32 20.32
N ILE A 580 -4.16 40.43 21.30
CA ILE A 580 -5.16 39.42 21.64
C ILE A 580 -5.65 39.71 23.05
N ASP A 581 -6.90 40.14 23.16
CA ASP A 581 -7.59 40.12 24.46
C ASP A 581 -7.99 38.67 24.71
N LEU A 582 -7.54 38.05 25.79
CA LEU A 582 -7.79 36.61 26.03
C LEU A 582 -9.09 36.36 26.81
N GLU A 583 -9.50 37.33 27.62
CA GLU A 583 -10.74 37.26 28.37
C GLU A 583 -11.95 37.28 27.42
N GLY A 584 -12.82 36.26 27.52
CA GLY A 584 -14.02 36.12 26.68
C GLY A 584 -13.70 35.92 25.20
N ILE A 585 -12.55 35.35 24.83
CA ILE A 585 -12.20 35.11 23.43
C ILE A 585 -13.13 34.09 22.76
N THR A 586 -13.58 33.08 23.50
CA THR A 586 -14.57 32.08 23.04
C THR A 586 -15.92 32.71 22.74
N ASP A 587 -16.30 33.76 23.47
CA ASP A 587 -17.57 34.48 23.30
C ASP A 587 -17.54 35.41 22.07
N ARG A 588 -16.35 35.65 21.51
CA ARG A 588 -16.11 36.48 20.33
C ARG A 588 -15.89 35.67 19.05
N ILE A 589 -16.31 34.42 19.04
CA ILE A 589 -16.30 33.57 17.85
C ILE A 589 -17.58 33.83 17.05
N ILE A 590 -17.42 34.13 15.76
CA ILE A 590 -18.53 34.29 14.81
C ILE A 590 -18.41 33.28 13.67
N LYS A 591 -19.54 32.86 13.11
CA LYS A 591 -19.62 31.88 12.03
C LYS A 591 -19.82 32.59 10.68
N LEU A 592 -19.11 32.17 9.63
CA LEU A 592 -19.46 32.55 8.26
C LEU A 592 -20.74 31.83 7.82
N PRO A 593 -21.67 32.49 7.10
CA PRO A 593 -22.95 31.88 6.68
C PRO A 593 -22.76 30.91 5.50
N LEU A 594 -22.00 29.85 5.74
CA LEU A 594 -21.71 28.75 4.82
C LEU A 594 -22.40 27.46 5.30
N PRO A 595 -22.81 26.56 4.39
CA PRO A 595 -23.39 25.27 4.77
C PRO A 595 -22.34 24.35 5.41
N GLY A 596 -22.78 23.31 6.14
CA GLY A 596 -21.88 22.30 6.69
C GLY A 596 -21.10 21.56 5.58
N SER A 597 -19.77 21.51 5.70
CA SER A 597 -18.86 20.87 4.73
C SER A 597 -17.51 20.56 5.39
N TYR A 598 -16.59 19.97 4.62
CA TYR A 598 -15.16 20.01 4.93
C TYR A 598 -14.57 21.36 4.49
N TYR A 599 -13.74 21.96 5.35
CA TYR A 599 -13.06 23.25 5.14
C TYR A 599 -11.62 23.19 5.68
N GLY A 600 -10.69 23.86 5.00
CA GLY A 600 -9.28 23.99 5.40
C GLY A 600 -8.51 24.94 4.47
N ASN A 601 -7.17 24.97 4.59
CA ASN A 601 -6.27 25.78 3.73
C ASN A 601 -6.69 27.27 3.68
N PHE A 602 -6.73 27.91 4.85
CA PHE A 602 -7.23 29.28 4.98
C PHE A 602 -6.17 30.34 4.69
N TYR A 603 -6.61 31.43 4.07
CA TYR A 603 -5.88 32.68 3.96
C TYR A 603 -6.85 33.86 4.13
N SER A 604 -6.44 34.97 4.74
CA SER A 604 -7.29 36.15 4.87
C SER A 604 -6.49 37.45 4.86
N ASP A 605 -6.96 38.41 4.06
CA ASP A 605 -6.44 39.77 4.01
C ASP A 605 -7.14 40.72 5.01
N GLY A 606 -8.01 40.20 5.88
CA GLY A 606 -8.85 40.96 6.80
C GLY A 606 -10.18 41.44 6.21
N GLU A 607 -10.34 41.45 4.89
CA GLU A 607 -11.62 41.77 4.22
C GLU A 607 -12.29 40.54 3.62
N LYS A 608 -11.50 39.54 3.22
CA LYS A 608 -11.95 38.30 2.60
C LYS A 608 -11.27 37.10 3.23
N VAL A 609 -11.92 35.95 3.10
CA VAL A 609 -11.43 34.66 3.58
C VAL A 609 -11.41 33.69 2.42
N TRP A 610 -10.22 33.26 2.03
CA TRP A 610 -10.02 32.19 1.07
C TRP A 610 -9.87 30.87 1.81
N TYR A 611 -10.40 29.80 1.22
CA TYR A 611 -10.35 28.47 1.79
C TYR A 611 -10.53 27.40 0.71
N TYR A 612 -10.05 26.20 0.99
CA TYR A 612 -10.38 25.01 0.22
C TYR A 612 -11.66 24.36 0.79
N GLY A 613 -12.64 24.13 -0.08
CA GLY A 613 -13.90 23.49 0.27
C GLY A 613 -14.31 22.45 -0.78
N ARG A 614 -15.59 22.08 -0.78
CA ARG A 614 -16.12 21.09 -1.73
C ARG A 614 -15.87 21.54 -3.18
N GLY A 615 -14.97 20.85 -3.86
CA GLY A 615 -14.69 21.00 -5.29
C GLY A 615 -13.53 21.96 -5.65
N GLY A 616 -12.92 22.68 -4.71
CA GLY A 616 -11.80 23.59 -5.00
C GLY A 616 -11.66 24.77 -4.05
N THR A 617 -10.84 25.75 -4.45
CA THR A 617 -10.62 27.00 -3.71
C THR A 617 -11.79 27.97 -3.91
N LYS A 618 -12.24 28.57 -2.81
CA LYS A 618 -13.31 29.57 -2.76
C LYS A 618 -12.87 30.80 -1.99
N VAL A 619 -13.61 31.89 -2.15
CA VAL A 619 -13.44 33.13 -1.38
C VAL A 619 -14.77 33.60 -0.82
N TYR A 620 -14.75 34.06 0.42
CA TYR A 620 -15.87 34.72 1.07
C TYR A 620 -15.52 36.19 1.36
N ASP A 621 -16.26 37.12 0.76
CA ASP A 621 -16.09 38.56 0.99
C ASP A 621 -16.90 38.97 2.23
N LEU A 622 -16.21 39.35 3.32
CA LEU A 622 -16.85 39.66 4.61
C LEU A 622 -17.74 40.90 4.53
N LYS A 623 -17.38 41.86 3.66
CA LYS A 623 -18.12 43.11 3.51
C LYS A 623 -19.37 42.93 2.66
N LYS A 624 -19.28 42.18 1.57
CA LYS A 624 -20.41 41.85 0.69
C LYS A 624 -21.25 40.68 1.20
N GLN A 625 -20.72 39.93 2.17
CA GLN A 625 -21.30 38.72 2.73
C GLN A 625 -21.64 37.67 1.65
N LYS A 626 -20.71 37.49 0.70
CA LYS A 626 -20.92 36.66 -0.49
C LYS A 626 -19.77 35.67 -0.69
N GLU A 627 -20.12 34.42 -0.98
CA GLU A 627 -19.20 33.39 -1.45
C GLU A 627 -19.09 33.46 -2.98
N ASP A 628 -17.87 33.33 -3.50
CA ASP A 628 -17.59 33.13 -4.91
C ASP A 628 -16.58 31.98 -5.08
N THR A 629 -16.70 31.22 -6.17
CA THR A 629 -15.70 30.21 -6.56
C THR A 629 -14.47 30.90 -7.14
N VAL A 630 -13.29 30.52 -6.68
CA VAL A 630 -12.00 31.02 -7.21
C VAL A 630 -11.50 30.07 -8.29
N ALA A 631 -11.31 28.79 -7.95
CA ALA A 631 -10.78 27.80 -8.88
C ALA A 631 -11.22 26.37 -8.51
N ASP A 632 -11.89 25.71 -9.46
CA ASP A 632 -12.27 24.31 -9.32
C ASP A 632 -11.05 23.38 -9.38
N GLY A 633 -11.01 22.43 -8.46
CA GLY A 633 -9.98 21.39 -8.34
C GLY A 633 -8.59 21.90 -7.94
N ALA A 634 -8.44 23.20 -7.63
CA ALA A 634 -7.15 23.79 -7.27
C ALA A 634 -7.08 24.12 -5.77
N SER A 635 -5.92 23.89 -5.16
CA SER A 635 -5.54 24.46 -3.85
C SER A 635 -4.79 25.78 -4.05
N MET A 636 -4.78 26.63 -3.02
CA MET A 636 -4.14 27.95 -3.06
C MET A 636 -3.21 28.13 -1.85
N SER A 637 -2.04 28.74 -2.05
CA SER A 637 -1.15 29.18 -0.99
C SER A 637 -0.67 30.60 -1.24
N VAL A 638 -0.35 31.33 -0.16
CA VAL A 638 0.15 32.71 -0.21
C VAL A 638 1.33 32.82 0.73
N THR A 639 2.51 33.09 0.19
CA THR A 639 3.71 33.40 0.99
C THR A 639 3.50 34.70 1.77
N PRO A 640 3.87 34.78 3.06
CA PRO A 640 3.77 36.02 3.82
C PRO A 640 4.42 37.21 3.10
N GLY A 641 3.71 38.33 3.03
CA GLY A 641 4.16 39.54 2.34
C GLY A 641 3.95 39.55 0.81
N SER A 642 3.56 38.41 0.21
CA SER A 642 3.31 38.33 -1.22
C SER A 642 1.98 38.98 -1.62
N LYS A 643 1.98 39.61 -2.80
CA LYS A 643 0.76 40.08 -3.48
C LYS A 643 0.22 39.06 -4.48
N LYS A 644 0.94 37.94 -4.66
CA LYS A 644 0.58 36.85 -5.54
C LYS A 644 0.14 35.63 -4.73
N ALA A 645 -0.70 34.81 -5.34
CA ALA A 645 -1.07 33.49 -4.86
C ALA A 645 -0.48 32.43 -5.78
N LEU A 646 -0.05 31.31 -5.19
CA LEU A 646 0.30 30.10 -5.90
C LEU A 646 -0.91 29.16 -5.90
N PHE A 647 -1.19 28.55 -7.05
CA PHE A 647 -2.21 27.51 -7.19
C PHE A 647 -1.57 26.21 -7.66
N TYR A 648 -2.05 25.10 -7.11
CA TYR A 648 -1.73 23.76 -7.60
C TYR A 648 -3.00 23.09 -8.14
N LYS A 649 -2.95 22.65 -9.40
CA LYS A 649 -4.08 22.00 -10.08
C LYS A 649 -3.57 20.95 -11.06
N GLY A 650 -4.00 19.70 -10.90
CA GLY A 650 -3.73 18.63 -11.86
C GLY A 650 -2.24 18.37 -12.16
N GLY A 651 -1.35 18.54 -11.17
CA GLY A 651 0.10 18.39 -11.36
C GLY A 651 0.82 19.63 -11.87
N GLN A 652 0.10 20.75 -12.04
CA GLN A 652 0.67 22.00 -12.56
C GLN A 652 0.61 23.12 -11.52
N ILE A 653 1.56 24.05 -11.62
CA ILE A 653 1.69 25.22 -10.76
C ILE A 653 1.28 26.46 -11.55
N TYR A 654 0.55 27.36 -10.90
CA TYR A 654 0.16 28.65 -11.46
C TYR A 654 0.43 29.75 -10.43
N VAL A 655 0.76 30.94 -10.91
CA VAL A 655 0.95 32.11 -10.05
C VAL A 655 0.11 33.25 -10.60
N THR A 656 -0.75 33.83 -9.76
CA THR A 656 -1.63 34.94 -10.14
C THR A 656 -1.64 36.00 -9.05
N ASP A 657 -2.19 37.19 -9.33
CA ASP A 657 -2.61 38.08 -8.23
C ASP A 657 -3.61 37.36 -7.33
N ILE A 658 -3.62 37.70 -6.04
CA ILE A 658 -4.60 37.15 -5.09
C ILE A 658 -6.02 37.49 -5.58
N PRO A 659 -6.81 36.50 -5.99
CA PRO A 659 -8.04 36.77 -6.74
C PRO A 659 -9.20 37.11 -5.82
N SER A 660 -10.03 38.08 -6.21
CA SER A 660 -11.27 38.41 -5.49
C SER A 660 -12.51 37.67 -6.03
N GLY A 661 -12.31 36.65 -6.85
CA GLY A 661 -13.34 35.88 -7.57
C GLY A 661 -12.71 34.80 -8.44
N SER A 662 -13.41 34.36 -9.49
CA SER A 662 -12.88 33.35 -10.43
C SER A 662 -11.58 33.81 -11.09
N VAL A 663 -10.63 32.88 -11.23
CA VAL A 663 -9.32 33.11 -11.86
C VAL A 663 -9.10 32.16 -13.04
N ASP A 664 -8.41 32.64 -14.06
CA ASP A 664 -7.97 31.81 -15.19
C ASP A 664 -6.65 31.12 -14.87
N LEU A 665 -6.68 29.78 -14.80
CA LEU A 665 -5.51 28.92 -14.61
C LEU A 665 -5.15 28.20 -15.92
N SER A 666 -5.02 28.97 -17.00
CA SER A 666 -4.63 28.48 -18.34
C SER A 666 -3.11 28.52 -18.57
N ASN A 667 -2.41 29.44 -17.90
CA ASN A 667 -0.97 29.68 -18.08
C ASN A 667 -0.19 29.10 -16.91
N ALA A 668 0.19 27.83 -16.99
CA ALA A 668 1.03 27.18 -16.00
C ALA A 668 2.48 27.73 -16.03
N VAL A 669 3.16 27.70 -14.89
CA VAL A 669 4.60 27.94 -14.81
C VAL A 669 5.33 26.88 -15.64
N ASP A 670 6.27 27.31 -16.48
CA ASP A 670 7.04 26.39 -17.33
C ASP A 670 8.11 25.64 -16.50
N LEU A 671 7.82 24.36 -16.21
CA LEU A 671 8.70 23.46 -15.46
C LEU A 671 9.56 22.58 -16.38
N SER A 672 9.46 22.68 -17.70
CA SER A 672 10.12 21.78 -18.66
C SER A 672 11.65 21.82 -18.59
N ASN A 673 12.22 22.90 -18.05
CA ASN A 673 13.65 23.11 -17.86
C ASN A 673 14.18 22.53 -16.52
N MET A 674 13.33 21.94 -15.69
CA MET A 674 13.76 21.19 -14.51
C MET A 674 14.35 19.85 -14.96
N LYS A 675 15.67 19.75 -14.99
CA LYS A 675 16.39 18.52 -15.30
C LYS A 675 17.15 18.05 -14.07
N ILE A 676 16.92 16.79 -13.68
CA ILE A 676 17.52 16.15 -12.52
C ILE A 676 18.50 15.10 -13.01
N THR A 677 19.76 15.18 -12.57
CA THR A 677 20.73 14.12 -12.79
C THR A 677 20.58 13.09 -11.69
N VAL A 678 19.98 11.96 -12.00
CA VAL A 678 19.79 10.84 -11.08
C VAL A 678 21.09 10.06 -10.96
N ASP A 679 21.54 9.80 -9.72
CA ASP A 679 22.69 8.95 -9.41
C ASP A 679 22.19 7.80 -8.51
N TYR A 680 21.71 6.73 -9.16
CA TYR A 680 21.02 5.63 -8.48
C TYR A 680 21.78 5.03 -7.29
N PRO A 681 23.10 4.72 -7.38
CA PRO A 681 23.85 4.25 -6.22
C PRO A 681 23.79 5.20 -5.00
N LYS A 682 23.74 6.52 -5.22
CA LYS A 682 23.62 7.50 -4.13
C LYS A 682 22.18 7.64 -3.64
N GLU A 683 21.21 7.75 -4.55
CA GLU A 683 19.79 7.82 -4.19
C GLU A 683 19.35 6.58 -3.40
N TRP A 684 19.74 5.38 -3.85
CA TRP A 684 19.37 4.13 -3.19
C TRP A 684 20.00 3.99 -1.80
N ALA A 685 21.24 4.47 -1.61
CA ALA A 685 21.85 4.52 -0.30
C ALA A 685 21.11 5.50 0.63
N GLN A 686 20.70 6.66 0.12
CA GLN A 686 19.89 7.63 0.86
C GLN A 686 18.52 7.04 1.24
N ILE A 687 17.81 6.40 0.31
CA ILE A 687 16.49 5.80 0.56
C ILE A 687 16.58 4.67 1.60
N PHE A 688 17.64 3.85 1.55
CA PHE A 688 17.90 2.84 2.57
C PHE A 688 18.09 3.46 3.96
N ASP A 689 18.87 4.54 4.03
CA ASP A 689 19.13 5.27 5.27
C ASP A 689 17.87 5.96 5.82
N GLU A 690 17.04 6.54 4.95
CA GLU A 690 15.76 7.14 5.33
C GLU A 690 14.76 6.08 5.80
N ALA A 691 14.71 4.92 5.15
CA ALA A 691 13.90 3.79 5.61
C ALA A 691 14.34 3.30 7.00
N TRP A 692 15.65 3.23 7.24
CA TRP A 692 16.17 2.89 8.56
C TRP A 692 15.76 3.90 9.64
N ARG A 693 15.86 5.20 9.36
CA ARG A 693 15.44 6.27 10.27
C ARG A 693 13.93 6.28 10.51
N ALA A 694 13.14 6.04 9.47
CA ALA A 694 11.68 6.01 9.58
C ALA A 694 11.21 4.98 10.62
N TYR A 695 11.85 3.80 10.67
CA TYR A 695 11.58 2.81 11.70
C TYR A 695 12.14 3.20 13.06
N ARG A 696 13.36 3.73 13.14
CA ARG A 696 13.94 4.23 14.41
C ARG A 696 13.01 5.25 15.08
N ASP A 697 12.46 6.17 14.31
CA ASP A 697 11.69 7.32 14.80
C ASP A 697 10.18 7.05 14.89
N GLY A 698 9.70 5.93 14.35
CA GLY A 698 8.27 5.66 14.19
C GLY A 698 7.81 4.28 14.65
N PHE A 699 8.70 3.38 15.04
CA PHE A 699 8.29 2.06 15.51
C PHE A 699 7.52 2.18 16.83
N TYR A 700 6.44 1.41 16.97
CA TYR A 700 5.47 1.55 18.06
C TYR A 700 6.05 1.38 19.48
N VAL A 701 7.23 0.75 19.61
CA VAL A 701 7.99 0.63 20.87
C VAL A 701 9.45 1.03 20.67
N GLU A 702 9.96 1.93 21.52
CA GLU A 702 11.32 2.47 21.40
C GLU A 702 12.42 1.40 21.50
N ASN A 703 12.16 0.30 22.21
CA ASN A 703 13.14 -0.78 22.35
C ASN A 703 13.25 -1.68 21.11
N MET A 704 12.43 -1.46 20.08
CA MET A 704 12.49 -2.19 18.80
C MET A 704 12.55 -3.72 18.94
N HIS A 705 11.76 -4.27 19.88
CA HIS A 705 11.77 -5.70 20.25
C HIS A 705 13.13 -6.24 20.73
N GLY A 706 14.00 -5.37 21.23
CA GLY A 706 15.35 -5.72 21.70
C GLY A 706 16.39 -5.84 20.59
N VAL A 707 16.07 -5.41 19.36
CA VAL A 707 17.01 -5.43 18.23
C VAL A 707 17.97 -4.24 18.33
N ASP A 708 19.28 -4.49 18.17
CA ASP A 708 20.25 -3.41 17.95
C ASP A 708 20.08 -2.85 16.54
N TRP A 709 19.25 -1.82 16.43
CA TRP A 709 18.86 -1.28 15.14
C TRP A 709 20.04 -0.69 14.36
N LYS A 710 21.06 -0.17 15.04
CA LYS A 710 22.27 0.34 14.38
C LYS A 710 23.08 -0.81 13.77
N ALA A 711 23.28 -1.89 14.53
CA ALA A 711 23.95 -3.09 14.00
C ALA A 711 23.19 -3.70 12.81
N ILE A 712 21.86 -3.65 12.82
CA ILE A 712 21.05 -4.10 11.67
C ILE A 712 21.28 -3.23 10.43
N LYS A 713 21.41 -1.90 10.56
CA LYS A 713 21.80 -1.02 9.44
C LYS A 713 23.12 -1.49 8.83
N GLU A 714 24.14 -1.64 9.67
CA GLU A 714 25.50 -2.02 9.26
C GLU A 714 25.51 -3.38 8.55
N LYS A 715 24.74 -4.35 9.08
CA LYS A 715 24.56 -5.69 8.50
C LYS A 715 24.03 -5.68 7.07
N TYR A 716 23.11 -4.78 6.73
CA TYR A 716 22.48 -4.76 5.39
C TYR A 716 23.09 -3.72 4.44
N ALA A 717 23.70 -2.64 4.96
CA ALA A 717 24.36 -1.62 4.16
C ALA A 717 25.49 -2.17 3.27
N VAL A 718 26.14 -3.27 3.68
CA VAL A 718 27.17 -3.97 2.89
C VAL A 718 26.66 -4.51 1.54
N LEU A 719 25.34 -4.57 1.33
CA LEU A 719 24.72 -4.98 0.07
C LEU A 719 24.50 -3.82 -0.91
N LEU A 720 24.49 -2.57 -0.44
CA LEU A 720 24.19 -1.39 -1.27
C LEU A 720 25.09 -1.25 -2.51
N PRO A 721 26.42 -1.51 -2.45
CA PRO A 721 27.28 -1.43 -3.65
C PRO A 721 26.88 -2.40 -4.77
N TYR A 722 26.15 -3.46 -4.42
CA TYR A 722 25.73 -4.53 -5.32
C TYR A 722 24.30 -4.37 -5.83
N VAL A 723 23.53 -3.40 -5.31
CA VAL A 723 22.21 -3.06 -5.82
C VAL A 723 22.36 -2.52 -7.25
N LYS A 724 21.72 -3.17 -8.22
CA LYS A 724 21.75 -2.76 -9.63
C LYS A 724 20.37 -2.43 -10.20
N THR A 725 19.33 -2.58 -9.39
CA THR A 725 17.96 -2.26 -9.75
C THR A 725 17.20 -1.73 -8.54
N ARG A 726 16.05 -1.07 -8.79
CA ARG A 726 15.18 -0.63 -7.68
C ARG A 726 14.60 -1.79 -6.87
N LEU A 727 14.37 -2.97 -7.46
CA LEU A 727 13.84 -4.13 -6.72
C LEU A 727 14.93 -4.82 -5.87
N ASP A 728 16.21 -4.70 -6.23
CA ASP A 728 17.31 -5.09 -5.34
C ASP A 728 17.30 -4.25 -4.07
N LEU A 729 17.11 -2.93 -4.18
CA LEU A 729 16.98 -2.06 -3.01
C LEU A 729 15.75 -2.45 -2.18
N ASN A 730 14.63 -2.75 -2.85
CA ASN A 730 13.39 -3.17 -2.19
C ASN A 730 13.61 -4.44 -1.34
N TYR A 731 14.37 -5.40 -1.89
CA TYR A 731 14.78 -6.60 -1.18
C TYR A 731 15.67 -6.28 0.02
N VAL A 732 16.71 -5.45 -0.14
CA VAL A 732 17.63 -5.10 0.95
C VAL A 732 16.91 -4.38 2.09
N ILE A 733 16.03 -3.41 1.79
CA ILE A 733 15.19 -2.75 2.78
C ILE A 733 14.26 -3.76 3.45
N GLY A 734 13.64 -4.64 2.66
CA GLY A 734 12.73 -5.66 3.16
C GLY A 734 13.38 -6.64 4.14
N GLU A 735 14.61 -7.07 3.87
CA GLU A 735 15.39 -7.90 4.77
C GLU A 735 15.75 -7.17 6.07
N MET A 736 16.10 -5.88 5.98
CA MET A 736 16.42 -5.04 7.13
C MET A 736 15.22 -4.87 8.07
N ILE A 737 14.07 -4.45 7.54
CA ILE A 737 12.86 -4.20 8.36
C ILE A 737 12.27 -5.51 8.89
N GLY A 738 12.47 -6.63 8.19
CA GLY A 738 11.99 -7.94 8.61
C GLY A 738 12.61 -8.46 9.90
N GLU A 739 13.79 -7.95 10.29
CA GLU A 739 14.48 -8.31 11.55
C GLU A 739 13.70 -7.91 12.80
N LEU A 740 12.77 -6.95 12.67
CA LEU A 740 11.95 -6.47 13.79
C LEU A 740 10.87 -7.47 14.21
N ASN A 741 10.66 -8.56 13.48
CA ASN A 741 9.63 -9.56 13.80
C ASN A 741 8.24 -8.94 14.05
N CYS A 742 7.80 -8.10 13.13
CA CYS A 742 6.56 -7.36 13.29
C CYS A 742 5.74 -7.41 12.01
N GLY A 743 4.44 -7.67 12.17
CA GLY A 743 3.45 -7.47 11.14
C GLY A 743 3.43 -6.02 10.68
N HIS A 744 2.95 -5.83 9.46
CA HIS A 744 2.85 -4.54 8.80
C HIS A 744 4.11 -3.71 8.58
N ALA A 745 5.29 -4.30 8.83
CA ALA A 745 6.52 -3.72 8.33
C ALA A 745 6.54 -3.90 6.80
N TYR A 746 6.22 -2.86 6.02
CA TYR A 746 6.13 -2.98 4.55
C TYR A 746 7.07 -2.01 3.83
N VAL A 747 7.55 -2.47 2.68
CA VAL A 747 8.23 -1.65 1.66
C VAL A 747 7.58 -1.95 0.31
N ASN A 748 6.97 -0.94 -0.30
CA ASN A 748 6.57 -1.00 -1.71
C ASN A 748 7.56 -0.15 -2.52
N PRO A 749 7.97 -0.62 -3.70
CA PRO A 749 8.93 0.11 -4.51
C PRO A 749 8.34 1.45 -4.96
N GLY A 750 9.21 2.46 -5.04
CA GLY A 750 8.91 3.71 -5.71
C GLY A 750 8.93 3.53 -7.24
N GLU A 751 9.51 4.49 -7.94
CA GLU A 751 9.66 4.44 -9.39
C GLU A 751 10.48 3.20 -9.84
N LEU A 752 9.92 2.40 -10.76
CA LEU A 752 10.59 1.26 -11.38
C LEU A 752 10.32 1.19 -12.89
N ASP A 753 11.31 0.71 -13.63
CA ASP A 753 11.13 0.31 -15.02
C ASP A 753 10.41 -1.04 -15.07
N ARG A 754 9.32 -1.12 -15.85
CA ARG A 754 8.57 -2.35 -16.09
C ARG A 754 7.93 -2.35 -17.47
N PRO A 755 7.74 -3.53 -18.08
CA PRO A 755 6.99 -3.64 -19.32
C PRO A 755 5.52 -3.27 -19.10
N GLU A 756 4.87 -2.74 -20.14
CA GLU A 756 3.45 -2.42 -20.11
C GLU A 756 2.62 -3.70 -20.12
N ARG A 757 1.75 -3.88 -19.11
CA ARG A 757 0.88 -5.07 -19.02
C ARG A 757 -0.23 -5.03 -20.07
N VAL A 758 -0.49 -6.17 -20.70
CA VAL A 758 -1.54 -6.31 -21.72
C VAL A 758 -2.65 -7.20 -21.18
N GLN A 759 -3.81 -6.61 -20.89
CA GLN A 759 -4.92 -7.32 -20.24
C GLN A 759 -5.47 -8.48 -21.09
N THR A 760 -5.39 -9.71 -20.58
CA THR A 760 -5.99 -10.89 -21.23
C THR A 760 -7.50 -10.91 -21.01
N GLY A 761 -8.28 -11.09 -22.08
CA GLY A 761 -9.74 -11.23 -22.01
C GLY A 761 -10.17 -12.60 -21.48
N LEU A 762 -11.07 -12.61 -20.51
CA LEU A 762 -11.61 -13.82 -19.88
C LEU A 762 -13.12 -13.98 -20.20
N LEU A 763 -13.63 -15.21 -20.17
CA LEU A 763 -14.97 -15.52 -20.71
C LEU A 763 -16.06 -15.64 -19.63
N GLY A 764 -15.71 -15.58 -18.35
CA GLY A 764 -16.59 -15.92 -17.24
C GLY A 764 -17.02 -17.38 -17.30
N ALA A 765 -16.08 -18.30 -17.59
CA ALA A 765 -16.35 -19.72 -17.81
C ALA A 765 -15.12 -20.61 -17.55
N GLU A 766 -15.38 -21.86 -17.14
CA GLU A 766 -14.38 -22.94 -17.08
C GLU A 766 -14.33 -23.65 -18.43
N ILE A 767 -13.12 -23.94 -18.92
CA ILE A 767 -12.87 -24.38 -20.30
C ILE A 767 -11.90 -25.56 -20.29
N SER A 768 -12.10 -26.51 -21.20
CA SER A 768 -11.18 -27.61 -21.46
C SER A 768 -10.75 -27.67 -22.92
N ARG A 769 -9.65 -28.36 -23.21
CA ARG A 769 -9.20 -28.66 -24.57
C ARG A 769 -9.62 -30.07 -24.96
N ASP A 770 -10.36 -30.20 -26.05
CA ASP A 770 -10.82 -31.50 -26.57
C ASP A 770 -9.76 -32.17 -27.45
N LYS A 771 -9.90 -33.48 -27.66
CA LYS A 771 -9.01 -34.28 -28.52
C LYS A 771 -8.98 -33.81 -29.98
N SER A 772 -10.04 -33.13 -30.45
CA SER A 772 -10.08 -32.47 -31.77
C SER A 772 -9.16 -31.24 -31.87
N GLY A 773 -8.66 -30.74 -30.74
CA GLY A 773 -7.91 -29.49 -30.63
C GLY A 773 -8.77 -28.26 -30.34
N PHE A 774 -10.09 -28.32 -30.57
CA PHE A 774 -11.02 -27.24 -30.18
C PHE A 774 -11.24 -27.20 -28.66
N PHE A 775 -11.81 -26.10 -28.17
CA PHE A 775 -12.03 -25.88 -26.74
C PHE A 775 -13.51 -26.00 -26.40
N ARG A 776 -13.82 -26.58 -25.24
CA ARG A 776 -15.20 -26.83 -24.79
C ARG A 776 -15.51 -25.99 -23.56
N LEU A 777 -16.68 -25.35 -23.55
CA LEU A 777 -17.23 -24.68 -22.37
C LEU A 777 -17.68 -25.74 -21.36
N GLU A 778 -16.94 -25.96 -20.29
CA GLU A 778 -17.33 -26.92 -19.24
C GLU A 778 -18.42 -26.33 -18.34
N LYS A 779 -18.25 -25.08 -17.94
CA LYS A 779 -19.17 -24.37 -17.06
C LYS A 779 -19.16 -22.89 -17.34
N ILE A 780 -20.33 -22.27 -17.37
CA ILE A 780 -20.46 -20.81 -17.44
C ILE A 780 -20.71 -20.32 -16.02
N LEU A 781 -19.91 -19.36 -15.55
CA LEU A 781 -20.01 -18.83 -14.20
C LEU A 781 -21.30 -18.01 -14.05
N PRO A 782 -22.18 -18.33 -13.10
CA PRO A 782 -23.34 -17.50 -12.80
C PRO A 782 -22.90 -16.13 -12.29
N GLY A 783 -23.77 -15.14 -12.45
CA GLY A 783 -23.50 -13.78 -12.02
C GLY A 783 -24.73 -13.10 -11.40
N ALA A 784 -24.59 -11.85 -10.99
CA ALA A 784 -25.70 -11.02 -10.55
C ALA A 784 -26.22 -10.17 -11.71
N SER A 785 -27.50 -10.29 -12.06
CA SER A 785 -28.07 -9.61 -13.25
C SER A 785 -28.13 -8.09 -13.15
N TRP A 786 -27.97 -7.52 -11.95
CA TRP A 786 -28.00 -6.07 -11.70
C TRP A 786 -26.61 -5.45 -11.59
N SER A 787 -25.54 -6.24 -11.67
CA SER A 787 -24.16 -5.77 -11.55
C SER A 787 -23.38 -6.09 -12.81
N LYS A 788 -22.77 -5.07 -13.40
CA LYS A 788 -21.90 -5.24 -14.57
C LYS A 788 -20.64 -6.04 -14.24
N ASP A 789 -20.07 -5.79 -13.06
CA ASP A 789 -18.80 -6.41 -12.64
C ASP A 789 -19.00 -7.88 -12.21
N LEU A 790 -20.22 -8.25 -11.81
CA LEU A 790 -20.60 -9.63 -11.49
C LEU A 790 -21.35 -10.32 -12.64
N ARG A 791 -21.07 -9.95 -13.88
CA ARG A 791 -21.76 -10.50 -15.06
C ARG A 791 -20.81 -11.30 -15.93
N SER A 792 -21.02 -12.61 -16.03
CA SER A 792 -20.34 -13.40 -17.06
C SER A 792 -20.86 -12.96 -18.45
N PRO A 793 -19.97 -12.63 -19.40
CA PRO A 793 -20.38 -12.13 -20.71
C PRO A 793 -21.16 -13.18 -21.51
N LEU A 794 -20.97 -14.47 -21.23
CA LEU A 794 -21.70 -15.56 -21.86
C LEU A 794 -23.14 -15.71 -21.34
N THR A 795 -23.49 -15.04 -20.23
CA THR A 795 -24.84 -15.06 -19.65
C THR A 795 -25.71 -13.89 -20.11
N GLU A 796 -25.21 -13.04 -21.01
CA GLU A 796 -25.99 -11.90 -21.49
C GLU A 796 -27.22 -12.32 -22.30
N PRO A 797 -28.37 -11.64 -22.15
CA PRO A 797 -29.58 -12.01 -22.86
C PRO A 797 -29.34 -11.89 -24.37
N GLY A 798 -29.68 -12.95 -25.11
CA GLY A 798 -29.43 -13.05 -26.55
C GLY A 798 -28.12 -13.74 -26.94
N ILE A 799 -27.19 -13.97 -25.99
CA ILE A 799 -25.96 -14.74 -26.28
C ILE A 799 -26.25 -16.24 -26.38
N GLU A 800 -27.16 -16.78 -25.55
CA GLU A 800 -27.61 -18.18 -25.57
C GLU A 800 -26.49 -19.24 -25.58
N ALA A 801 -25.31 -18.93 -25.03
CA ALA A 801 -24.21 -19.87 -24.89
C ALA A 801 -24.54 -20.95 -23.83
N LYS A 802 -24.11 -22.19 -24.06
CA LYS A 802 -24.39 -23.32 -23.17
C LYS A 802 -23.12 -24.09 -22.83
N ALA A 803 -23.06 -24.57 -21.59
CA ALA A 803 -22.09 -25.59 -21.21
C ALA A 803 -22.23 -26.82 -22.13
N GLY A 804 -21.09 -27.38 -22.54
CA GLY A 804 -20.96 -28.46 -23.51
C GLY A 804 -20.71 -28.00 -24.95
N GLU A 805 -20.95 -26.72 -25.29
CA GLU A 805 -20.61 -26.19 -26.62
C GLU A 805 -19.10 -26.00 -26.80
N PHE A 806 -18.64 -26.15 -28.05
CA PHE A 806 -17.28 -25.91 -28.48
C PHE A 806 -17.11 -24.47 -28.95
N ILE A 807 -16.05 -23.80 -28.46
CA ILE A 807 -15.54 -22.56 -29.03
C ILE A 807 -14.65 -22.96 -30.20
N VAL A 808 -15.19 -22.89 -31.41
CA VAL A 808 -14.48 -23.35 -32.62
C VAL A 808 -13.69 -22.26 -33.31
N ALA A 809 -14.01 -20.98 -33.08
CA ALA A 809 -13.19 -19.85 -33.53
C ALA A 809 -13.33 -18.62 -32.63
N ILE A 810 -12.27 -17.80 -32.58
CA ILE A 810 -12.24 -16.47 -31.94
C ILE A 810 -11.77 -15.47 -32.99
N ASP A 811 -12.55 -14.41 -33.24
CA ASP A 811 -12.31 -13.44 -34.33
C ASP A 811 -12.04 -14.11 -35.69
N GLY A 812 -12.76 -15.20 -35.98
CA GLY A 812 -12.62 -15.99 -37.20
C GLY A 812 -11.40 -16.92 -37.27
N ILE A 813 -10.52 -16.91 -36.27
CA ILE A 813 -9.36 -17.81 -36.18
C ILE A 813 -9.80 -19.13 -35.51
N PRO A 814 -9.67 -20.29 -36.18
CA PRO A 814 -10.02 -21.59 -35.60
C PRO A 814 -9.23 -21.86 -34.31
N THR A 815 -9.88 -22.17 -33.20
CA THR A 815 -9.17 -22.36 -31.92
C THR A 815 -8.30 -23.62 -31.91
N ASN A 816 -8.59 -24.61 -32.75
CA ASN A 816 -7.74 -25.80 -32.91
C ASN A 816 -6.40 -25.51 -33.62
N SER A 817 -6.20 -24.32 -34.19
CA SER A 817 -4.91 -23.92 -34.75
C SER A 817 -3.92 -23.41 -33.69
N VAL A 818 -4.37 -23.20 -32.45
CA VAL A 818 -3.54 -22.77 -31.32
C VAL A 818 -3.51 -23.83 -30.23
N LYS A 819 -2.46 -23.81 -29.41
CA LYS A 819 -2.35 -24.73 -28.26
C LYS A 819 -3.14 -24.26 -27.05
N ASP A 820 -3.27 -22.94 -26.92
CA ASP A 820 -4.01 -22.26 -25.88
C ASP A 820 -4.86 -21.18 -26.54
N MET A 821 -6.18 -21.22 -26.36
CA MET A 821 -7.09 -20.23 -26.94
C MET A 821 -6.93 -18.83 -26.32
N TYR A 822 -6.40 -18.71 -25.09
CA TYR A 822 -6.20 -17.41 -24.46
C TYR A 822 -5.13 -16.57 -25.16
N SER A 823 -4.26 -17.18 -25.98
CA SER A 823 -3.35 -16.44 -26.85
C SER A 823 -4.10 -15.55 -27.86
N LEU A 824 -5.33 -15.90 -28.22
CA LEU A 824 -6.20 -15.11 -29.10
C LEU A 824 -6.97 -14.01 -28.34
N LEU A 825 -6.93 -14.02 -27.01
CA LEU A 825 -7.65 -13.10 -26.13
C LEU A 825 -6.73 -12.09 -25.43
N VAL A 826 -5.43 -12.12 -25.69
CA VAL A 826 -4.50 -11.08 -25.22
C VAL A 826 -4.92 -9.71 -25.78
N GLY A 827 -5.10 -8.73 -24.89
CA GLY A 827 -5.55 -7.38 -25.25
C GLY A 827 -7.05 -7.26 -25.55
N LYS A 828 -7.84 -8.30 -25.26
CA LYS A 828 -9.29 -8.33 -25.55
C LYS A 828 -10.19 -8.03 -24.34
N ALA A 829 -9.62 -7.78 -23.16
CA ALA A 829 -10.40 -7.38 -22.00
C ALA A 829 -11.19 -6.09 -22.27
N GLY A 830 -12.51 -6.12 -22.10
CA GLY A 830 -13.42 -5.01 -22.39
C GLY A 830 -13.67 -4.74 -23.88
N ILE A 831 -13.03 -5.47 -24.79
CA ILE A 831 -13.11 -5.22 -26.24
C ILE A 831 -14.12 -6.19 -26.88
N PRO A 832 -15.07 -5.71 -27.70
CA PRO A 832 -15.97 -6.58 -28.45
C PRO A 832 -15.19 -7.64 -29.25
N THR A 833 -15.49 -8.91 -28.99
CA THR A 833 -14.78 -10.08 -29.53
C THR A 833 -15.79 -11.09 -30.06
N GLU A 834 -15.60 -11.57 -31.29
CA GLU A 834 -16.47 -12.58 -31.89
C GLU A 834 -16.06 -13.99 -31.43
N LEU A 835 -17.01 -14.76 -30.93
CA LEU A 835 -16.85 -16.20 -30.69
C LEU A 835 -17.75 -16.98 -31.65
N SER A 836 -17.23 -18.08 -32.22
CA SER A 836 -18.04 -19.06 -32.94
C SER A 836 -18.25 -20.29 -32.06
N LEU A 837 -19.51 -20.55 -31.70
CA LEU A 837 -19.92 -21.67 -30.85
C LEU A 837 -20.60 -22.77 -31.66
N ASN A 838 -20.32 -24.03 -31.33
CA ASN A 838 -20.94 -25.17 -32.00
C ASN A 838 -21.17 -26.33 -31.02
N SER A 839 -22.26 -27.08 -31.18
CA SER A 839 -22.50 -28.33 -30.43
C SER A 839 -21.50 -29.45 -30.78
N LYS A 840 -20.77 -29.31 -31.89
CA LYS A 840 -19.77 -30.26 -32.38
C LYS A 840 -18.40 -29.60 -32.52
N PRO A 841 -17.29 -30.35 -32.42
CA PRO A 841 -15.94 -29.81 -32.60
C PRO A 841 -15.60 -29.61 -34.09
N GLU A 842 -16.36 -28.78 -34.80
CA GLU A 842 -16.16 -28.46 -36.22
C GLU A 842 -16.59 -27.03 -36.55
N LEU A 843 -15.96 -26.42 -37.56
CA LEU A 843 -16.26 -25.03 -37.98
C LEU A 843 -17.63 -24.90 -38.66
N GLY A 844 -18.06 -25.94 -39.39
CA GLY A 844 -19.31 -25.93 -40.15
C GLY A 844 -20.54 -25.83 -39.24
N GLY A 845 -21.43 -24.87 -39.52
CA GLY A 845 -22.68 -24.70 -38.77
C GLY A 845 -22.53 -24.01 -37.41
N ALA A 846 -21.35 -23.47 -37.10
CA ALA A 846 -21.13 -22.70 -35.88
C ALA A 846 -21.95 -21.40 -35.86
N ARG A 847 -22.49 -21.06 -34.69
CA ARG A 847 -23.21 -19.81 -34.43
C ARG A 847 -22.22 -18.76 -33.93
N LYS A 848 -22.25 -17.57 -34.53
CA LYS A 848 -21.43 -16.44 -34.12
C LYS A 848 -22.14 -15.60 -33.06
N ILE A 849 -21.39 -15.21 -32.03
CA ILE A 849 -21.79 -14.26 -30.99
C ILE A 849 -20.70 -13.22 -30.82
N VAL A 850 -21.06 -12.05 -30.32
CA VAL A 850 -20.09 -11.01 -29.91
C VAL A 850 -20.26 -10.76 -28.43
N ILE A 851 -19.16 -10.83 -27.70
CA ILE A 851 -19.12 -10.56 -26.27
C ILE A 851 -18.08 -9.49 -25.95
N SER A 852 -18.12 -8.94 -24.73
CA SER A 852 -17.02 -8.15 -24.17
C SER A 852 -16.34 -9.01 -23.09
N PRO A 853 -15.17 -9.61 -23.37
CA PRO A 853 -14.43 -10.40 -22.40
C PRO A 853 -14.10 -9.59 -21.14
N LEU A 854 -14.06 -10.27 -19.99
CA LEU A 854 -13.74 -9.66 -18.70
C LEU A 854 -12.23 -9.43 -18.56
N ALA A 855 -11.86 -8.47 -17.73
CA ALA A 855 -10.45 -8.29 -17.31
C ALA A 855 -10.05 -9.26 -16.19
N GLU A 856 -11.01 -9.70 -15.38
CA GLU A 856 -10.82 -10.62 -14.27
C GLU A 856 -12.08 -11.48 -14.06
N GLU A 857 -11.94 -12.65 -13.45
CA GLU A 857 -13.06 -13.57 -13.14
C GLU A 857 -13.22 -13.85 -11.64
N TYR A 858 -12.31 -13.35 -10.79
CA TYR A 858 -12.34 -13.60 -9.36
C TYR A 858 -13.63 -13.11 -8.73
N SER A 859 -14.15 -11.95 -9.12
CA SER A 859 -15.41 -11.42 -8.59
C SER A 859 -16.59 -12.39 -8.82
N LEU A 860 -16.60 -13.09 -9.96
CA LEU A 860 -17.60 -14.12 -10.26
C LEU A 860 -17.39 -15.37 -9.40
N TYR A 861 -16.17 -15.91 -9.33
CA TYR A 861 -15.87 -17.06 -8.48
C TYR A 861 -16.22 -16.78 -7.01
N HIS A 862 -15.85 -15.60 -6.53
CA HIS A 862 -16.10 -15.14 -5.18
C HIS A 862 -17.60 -15.04 -4.89
N TYR A 863 -18.36 -14.36 -5.75
CA TYR A 863 -19.80 -14.25 -5.61
C TYR A 863 -20.49 -15.61 -5.56
N ASN A 864 -20.13 -16.53 -6.47
CA ASN A 864 -20.72 -17.86 -6.49
C ASN A 864 -20.38 -18.66 -5.22
N TRP A 865 -19.13 -18.59 -4.75
CA TRP A 865 -18.73 -19.23 -3.51
C TRP A 865 -19.57 -18.76 -2.31
N VAL A 866 -19.80 -17.45 -2.17
CA VAL A 866 -20.69 -16.90 -1.12
C VAL A 866 -22.13 -17.40 -1.28
N GLN A 867 -22.69 -17.32 -2.49
CA GLN A 867 -24.06 -17.75 -2.75
C GLN A 867 -24.27 -19.24 -2.51
N ASP A 868 -23.29 -20.07 -2.85
CA ASP A 868 -23.36 -21.51 -2.65
C ASP A 868 -23.24 -21.89 -1.17
N ASN A 869 -22.44 -21.15 -0.38
CA ASN A 869 -22.42 -21.30 1.08
C ASN A 869 -23.76 -20.89 1.72
N ILE A 870 -24.38 -19.79 1.27
CA ILE A 870 -25.72 -19.38 1.73
C ILE A 870 -26.73 -20.51 1.45
N LYS A 871 -26.77 -21.03 0.22
CA LYS A 871 -27.68 -22.14 -0.15
C LYS A 871 -27.41 -23.41 0.66
N LYS A 872 -26.14 -23.72 0.91
CA LYS A 872 -25.73 -24.90 1.69
C LYS A 872 -26.23 -24.81 3.13
N VAL A 873 -26.02 -23.67 3.79
CA VAL A 873 -26.49 -23.42 5.16
C VAL A 873 -28.01 -23.41 5.23
N ASP A 874 -28.67 -22.72 4.31
CA ASP A 874 -30.14 -22.67 4.25
C ASP A 874 -30.72 -24.08 4.09
N LYS A 875 -30.22 -24.87 3.13
CA LYS A 875 -30.66 -26.26 2.93
C LYS A 875 -30.38 -27.16 4.14
N ALA A 876 -29.19 -27.07 4.73
CA ALA A 876 -28.80 -27.94 5.85
C ALA A 876 -29.57 -27.63 7.15
N THR A 877 -30.07 -26.41 7.29
CA THR A 877 -30.77 -25.95 8.51
C THR A 877 -32.28 -25.78 8.30
N ASN A 878 -32.80 -26.16 7.13
CA ASN A 878 -34.18 -25.92 6.70
C ASN A 878 -34.57 -24.43 6.81
N GLY A 879 -33.65 -23.56 6.41
CA GLY A 879 -33.80 -22.11 6.38
C GLY A 879 -33.77 -21.42 7.73
N ARG A 880 -33.39 -22.12 8.81
CA ARG A 880 -33.38 -21.58 10.18
C ARG A 880 -32.14 -20.75 10.51
N VAL A 881 -31.03 -20.95 9.81
CA VAL A 881 -29.75 -20.27 10.09
C VAL A 881 -29.34 -19.44 8.88
N GLY A 882 -28.88 -18.22 9.14
CA GLY A 882 -28.29 -17.35 8.11
C GLY A 882 -26.78 -17.54 8.00
N TYR A 883 -26.22 -17.13 6.86
CA TYR A 883 -24.77 -17.11 6.60
C TYR A 883 -24.37 -15.75 6.03
N ILE A 884 -23.36 -15.12 6.61
CA ILE A 884 -22.74 -13.92 6.05
C ILE A 884 -21.25 -14.15 5.86
N TYR A 885 -20.67 -13.52 4.86
CA TYR A 885 -19.23 -13.50 4.63
C TYR A 885 -18.73 -12.05 4.64
N ILE A 886 -17.57 -11.82 5.25
CA ILE A 886 -16.96 -10.49 5.39
C ILE A 886 -15.55 -10.53 4.77
N PRO A 887 -15.36 -10.02 3.54
CA PRO A 887 -14.09 -10.14 2.79
C PRO A 887 -12.92 -9.37 3.40
N ASP A 888 -13.21 -8.26 4.06
CA ASP A 888 -12.24 -7.38 4.70
C ASP A 888 -12.93 -6.56 5.80
N MET A 889 -12.17 -5.72 6.49
CA MET A 889 -12.69 -4.76 7.46
C MET A 889 -12.59 -3.32 6.93
N GLY A 890 -12.82 -3.14 5.63
CA GLY A 890 -12.90 -1.86 4.95
C GLY A 890 -14.31 -1.53 4.46
N VAL A 891 -14.38 -0.69 3.42
CA VAL A 891 -15.65 -0.28 2.81
C VAL A 891 -16.35 -1.46 2.14
N ASP A 892 -15.60 -2.35 1.47
CA ASP A 892 -16.16 -3.51 0.79
C ASP A 892 -16.72 -4.52 1.79
N GLY A 893 -16.00 -4.77 2.90
CA GLY A 893 -16.48 -5.53 4.05
C GLY A 893 -17.79 -5.00 4.65
N LEU A 894 -17.89 -3.68 4.85
CA LEU A 894 -19.15 -3.05 5.29
C LEU A 894 -20.28 -3.24 4.28
N ASN A 895 -19.98 -3.16 2.98
CA ASN A 895 -20.96 -3.36 1.92
C ASN A 895 -21.46 -4.83 1.89
N GLU A 896 -20.58 -5.82 1.99
CA GLU A 896 -20.97 -7.24 2.06
C GLU A 896 -21.72 -7.56 3.36
N PHE A 897 -21.26 -7.03 4.50
CA PHE A 897 -21.97 -7.15 5.76
C PHE A 897 -23.39 -6.60 5.62
N ALA A 898 -23.57 -5.38 5.12
CA ALA A 898 -24.89 -4.80 4.90
C ALA A 898 -25.73 -5.61 3.90
N ARG A 899 -25.12 -6.10 2.83
CA ARG A 899 -25.81 -6.87 1.78
C ARG A 899 -26.37 -8.19 2.29
N TYR A 900 -25.67 -8.87 3.20
CA TYR A 900 -26.09 -10.20 3.67
C TYR A 900 -26.64 -10.25 5.08
N PHE A 901 -26.28 -9.32 5.98
CA PHE A 901 -26.77 -9.32 7.37
C PHE A 901 -28.25 -8.94 7.45
N TYR A 902 -28.63 -7.76 6.94
CA TYR A 902 -29.98 -7.23 7.11
C TYR A 902 -31.07 -8.12 6.46
N PRO A 903 -30.87 -8.72 5.27
CA PRO A 903 -31.85 -9.64 4.69
C PRO A 903 -32.03 -10.96 5.45
N GLN A 904 -31.18 -11.27 6.44
CA GLN A 904 -31.18 -12.55 7.17
C GLN A 904 -31.57 -12.40 8.66
N LEU A 905 -32.14 -11.24 9.03
CA LEU A 905 -32.59 -10.98 10.40
C LEU A 905 -33.80 -11.82 10.83
N ASP A 906 -34.49 -12.46 9.88
CA ASP A 906 -35.58 -13.40 10.13
C ASP A 906 -35.10 -14.80 10.55
N LYS A 907 -33.81 -15.09 10.37
CA LYS A 907 -33.19 -16.38 10.74
C LYS A 907 -33.09 -16.51 12.26
N GLU A 908 -33.11 -17.74 12.76
CA GLU A 908 -33.04 -18.05 14.20
C GLU A 908 -31.61 -18.04 14.76
N GLY A 909 -30.59 -18.17 13.91
CA GLY A 909 -29.17 -18.14 14.25
C GLY A 909 -28.32 -17.67 13.06
N LEU A 910 -27.04 -17.42 13.28
CA LEU A 910 -26.15 -16.82 12.26
C LEU A 910 -24.76 -17.46 12.24
N ILE A 911 -24.27 -17.79 11.05
CA ILE A 911 -22.85 -18.11 10.80
C ILE A 911 -22.20 -16.86 10.21
N ILE A 912 -21.12 -16.39 10.83
CA ILE A 912 -20.32 -15.27 10.34
C ILE A 912 -19.00 -15.83 9.82
N ASP A 913 -18.76 -15.70 8.52
CA ASP A 913 -17.54 -16.19 7.89
C ASP A 913 -16.52 -15.06 7.69
N ASP A 914 -15.47 -15.10 8.50
CA ASP A 914 -14.34 -14.17 8.51
C ASP A 914 -13.07 -14.81 7.91
N ARG A 915 -13.20 -16.01 7.31
CA ARG A 915 -12.10 -16.68 6.62
C ARG A 915 -11.58 -15.81 5.49
N ALA A 916 -10.26 -15.70 5.34
CA ALA A 916 -9.62 -14.87 4.32
C ALA A 916 -9.96 -13.37 4.37
N ASN A 917 -10.40 -12.87 5.53
CA ASN A 917 -10.62 -11.44 5.74
C ASN A 917 -9.33 -10.62 5.59
N GLY A 918 -9.34 -9.62 4.70
CA GLY A 918 -8.17 -8.80 4.37
C GLY A 918 -7.77 -7.72 5.40
N GLY A 919 -8.57 -7.50 6.44
CA GLY A 919 -8.34 -6.48 7.46
C GLY A 919 -8.80 -5.07 7.07
N GLY A 920 -8.47 -4.07 7.89
CA GLY A 920 -8.99 -2.71 7.77
C GLY A 920 -9.13 -2.04 9.13
N ASN A 921 -10.29 -1.47 9.44
CA ASN A 921 -10.54 -0.76 10.71
C ASN A 921 -12.01 -0.69 11.15
N VAL A 922 -12.93 -1.41 10.49
CA VAL A 922 -14.38 -1.32 10.75
C VAL A 922 -14.92 -2.44 11.65
N SER A 923 -14.07 -3.35 12.14
CA SER A 923 -14.49 -4.44 13.03
C SER A 923 -15.28 -3.96 14.26
N PRO A 924 -14.97 -2.81 14.91
CA PRO A 924 -15.76 -2.33 16.05
C PRO A 924 -17.20 -1.99 15.65
N MET A 925 -17.41 -1.45 14.45
CA MET A 925 -18.74 -1.10 13.95
C MET A 925 -19.59 -2.35 13.74
N ILE A 926 -19.01 -3.42 13.21
CA ILE A 926 -19.67 -4.71 12.97
C ILE A 926 -19.96 -5.41 14.30
N LEU A 927 -18.96 -5.50 15.19
CA LEU A 927 -19.11 -6.09 16.53
C LEU A 927 -20.21 -5.39 17.33
N GLU A 928 -20.31 -4.06 17.26
CA GLU A 928 -21.39 -3.30 17.90
C GLU A 928 -22.77 -3.79 17.43
N ARG A 929 -22.98 -4.05 16.13
CA ARG A 929 -24.27 -4.54 15.61
C ARG A 929 -24.56 -5.97 16.05
N LEU A 930 -23.54 -6.84 16.03
CA LEU A 930 -23.67 -8.24 16.43
C LEU A 930 -23.92 -8.42 17.94
N PHE A 931 -23.44 -7.47 18.76
CA PHE A 931 -23.58 -7.45 20.22
C PHE A 931 -24.90 -6.84 20.72
N ARG A 932 -25.72 -6.25 19.84
CA ARG A 932 -26.99 -5.62 20.28
C ARG A 932 -27.93 -6.63 20.91
N GLU A 933 -28.51 -6.24 22.04
CA GLU A 933 -29.59 -6.97 22.70
C GLU A 933 -30.89 -6.16 22.69
N PRO A 934 -32.04 -6.79 22.42
CA PRO A 934 -33.33 -6.11 22.45
C PRO A 934 -33.72 -5.81 23.91
N TYR A 935 -33.74 -4.55 24.30
CA TYR A 935 -34.21 -4.14 25.63
C TYR A 935 -35.72 -3.84 25.66
N ARG A 936 -36.34 -3.69 24.48
CA ARG A 936 -37.79 -3.48 24.33
C ARG A 936 -38.30 -4.16 23.07
N LEU A 937 -39.51 -4.73 23.15
CA LEU A 937 -40.23 -5.30 22.01
C LEU A 937 -41.39 -4.40 21.60
N THR A 938 -41.76 -4.43 20.32
CA THR A 938 -42.85 -3.64 19.75
C THR A 938 -43.86 -4.53 19.03
N MET A 939 -45.11 -4.08 19.01
CA MET A 939 -46.19 -4.69 18.25
C MET A 939 -46.88 -3.64 17.38
N ARG A 940 -47.45 -4.05 16.24
CA ARG A 940 -48.30 -3.20 15.40
C ARG A 940 -49.66 -3.84 15.22
N ARG A 941 -50.74 -3.05 15.29
CA ARG A 941 -52.10 -3.54 15.04
C ARG A 941 -52.18 -4.17 13.64
N GLY A 942 -52.66 -5.41 13.55
CA GLY A 942 -52.77 -6.13 12.28
C GLY A 942 -51.47 -6.77 11.78
N SER A 943 -50.40 -6.78 12.58
CA SER A 943 -49.16 -7.51 12.29
C SER A 943 -48.89 -8.56 13.37
N ASN A 944 -48.35 -9.70 12.96
CA ASN A 944 -47.81 -10.73 13.85
C ASN A 944 -46.29 -10.59 14.07
N HIS A 945 -45.66 -9.58 13.46
CA HIS A 945 -44.24 -9.31 13.63
C HIS A 945 -43.96 -8.67 15.00
N ILE A 946 -43.02 -9.27 15.73
CA ILE A 946 -42.50 -8.74 17.00
C ILE A 946 -41.23 -7.95 16.67
N GLY A 947 -41.34 -6.62 16.66
CA GLY A 947 -40.19 -5.77 16.36
C GLY A 947 -39.29 -5.59 17.58
N THR A 948 -37.98 -5.45 17.38
CA THR A 948 -37.00 -5.21 18.44
C THR A 948 -36.66 -3.73 18.59
N VAL A 949 -36.16 -3.34 19.76
CA VAL A 949 -35.53 -2.04 19.99
C VAL A 949 -34.21 -2.28 20.73
N PRO A 950 -33.05 -1.90 20.15
CA PRO A 950 -32.89 -1.32 18.80
C PRO A 950 -33.43 -2.23 17.68
N ASP A 951 -33.74 -1.64 16.52
CA ASP A 951 -34.17 -2.40 15.34
C ASP A 951 -32.97 -3.17 14.74
N ALA A 952 -33.24 -4.07 13.80
CA ALA A 952 -32.23 -4.84 13.07
C ALA A 952 -31.30 -5.71 13.96
N VAL A 953 -31.86 -6.39 14.97
CA VAL A 953 -31.09 -7.20 15.94
C VAL A 953 -31.21 -8.69 15.64
N GLN A 954 -30.07 -9.39 15.58
CA GLN A 954 -30.03 -10.86 15.56
C GLN A 954 -29.87 -11.44 16.98
N VAL A 955 -30.98 -11.93 17.54
CA VAL A 955 -31.14 -12.48 18.90
C VAL A 955 -30.74 -13.96 19.04
N GLY A 956 -30.39 -14.62 17.94
CA GLY A 956 -29.99 -16.02 17.87
C GLY A 956 -28.54 -16.33 18.28
N PRO A 957 -28.20 -17.62 18.47
CA PRO A 957 -26.82 -18.06 18.61
C PRO A 957 -26.03 -17.74 17.35
N LYS A 958 -24.74 -17.46 17.54
CA LYS A 958 -23.80 -17.10 16.48
C LYS A 958 -22.57 -17.99 16.56
N VAL A 959 -21.97 -18.27 15.42
CA VAL A 959 -20.64 -18.89 15.32
C VAL A 959 -19.82 -18.13 14.28
N CYS A 960 -18.51 -18.04 14.49
CA CYS A 960 -17.61 -17.34 13.59
C CYS A 960 -16.59 -18.32 12.99
N LEU A 961 -16.47 -18.33 11.67
CA LEU A 961 -15.45 -19.09 10.94
C LEU A 961 -14.21 -18.22 10.73
N ILE A 962 -13.04 -18.77 11.03
CA ILE A 962 -11.73 -18.11 10.89
C ILE A 962 -10.72 -19.03 10.22
N ASN A 963 -9.72 -18.47 9.55
CA ASN A 963 -8.60 -19.27 9.06
C ASN A 963 -7.29 -18.47 9.02
N LYS A 964 -6.22 -19.14 8.63
CA LYS A 964 -4.87 -18.55 8.41
C LYS A 964 -4.81 -17.29 7.54
N TYR A 965 -5.85 -17.01 6.75
CA TYR A 965 -5.94 -15.84 5.87
C TYR A 965 -6.75 -14.69 6.46
N SER A 966 -7.43 -14.85 7.60
CA SER A 966 -8.05 -13.75 8.36
C SER A 966 -6.95 -12.88 8.96
N ALA A 967 -6.89 -11.60 8.60
CA ALA A 967 -5.71 -10.76 8.81
C ALA A 967 -6.01 -9.36 9.34
N SER A 968 -5.12 -8.82 10.19
CA SER A 968 -5.12 -7.45 10.69
C SER A 968 -6.36 -7.13 11.52
N ASP A 969 -7.23 -6.22 11.09
CA ASP A 969 -8.51 -6.03 11.78
C ASP A 969 -9.44 -7.26 11.63
N GLY A 970 -9.17 -8.17 10.68
CA GLY A 970 -9.72 -9.52 10.62
C GLY A 970 -9.09 -10.49 11.63
N ASP A 971 -8.00 -10.14 12.32
CA ASP A 971 -7.60 -10.80 13.57
C ASP A 971 -8.33 -10.20 14.78
N LEU A 972 -8.52 -8.86 14.79
CA LEU A 972 -9.18 -8.14 15.89
C LEU A 972 -10.68 -8.45 15.96
N PHE A 973 -11.35 -8.68 14.83
CA PHE A 973 -12.74 -9.08 14.79
C PHE A 973 -13.03 -10.39 15.54
N PRO A 974 -12.39 -11.53 15.25
CA PRO A 974 -12.62 -12.77 15.99
C PRO A 974 -12.13 -12.69 17.44
N TRP A 975 -11.06 -11.94 17.73
CA TRP A 975 -10.66 -11.67 19.12
C TRP A 975 -11.78 -10.94 19.88
N GLY A 976 -12.33 -9.88 19.30
CA GLY A 976 -13.44 -9.11 19.86
C GLY A 976 -14.73 -9.94 19.98
N PHE A 977 -15.02 -10.78 19.00
CA PHE A 977 -16.16 -11.70 18.99
C PHE A 977 -16.12 -12.65 20.20
N ARG A 978 -14.94 -13.21 20.50
CA ARG A 978 -14.71 -14.02 21.70
C ARG A 978 -14.79 -13.16 22.97
N ALA A 979 -14.12 -12.01 23.00
CA ALA A 979 -14.04 -11.15 24.18
C ALA A 979 -15.42 -10.63 24.65
N LEU A 980 -16.34 -10.41 23.71
CA LEU A 980 -17.74 -10.02 23.93
C LEU A 980 -18.69 -11.21 24.17
N GLY A 981 -18.20 -12.45 24.07
CA GLY A 981 -19.00 -13.65 24.30
C GLY A 981 -20.07 -13.90 23.24
N LEU A 982 -19.84 -13.50 21.99
CA LEU A 982 -20.84 -13.59 20.91
C LEU A 982 -21.09 -15.02 20.42
N GLY A 983 -20.12 -15.92 20.56
CA GLY A 983 -20.21 -17.30 20.10
C GLY A 983 -18.84 -17.99 20.02
N LYS A 984 -18.82 -19.19 19.43
CA LYS A 984 -17.59 -19.98 19.22
C LYS A 984 -16.86 -19.56 17.94
N LEU A 985 -15.54 -19.58 17.98
CA LEU A 985 -14.64 -19.50 16.82
C LEU A 985 -14.32 -20.91 16.31
N ILE A 986 -14.43 -21.14 14.99
CA ILE A 986 -14.24 -22.45 14.36
C ILE A 986 -13.31 -22.28 13.14
N GLY A 987 -12.32 -23.17 12.99
CA GLY A 987 -11.44 -23.19 11.82
C GLY A 987 -9.98 -23.33 12.18
N THR A 988 -9.11 -22.45 11.68
CA THR A 988 -7.66 -22.44 11.99
C THR A 988 -7.20 -21.08 12.53
N ARG A 989 -6.04 -21.06 13.18
CA ARG A 989 -5.40 -19.84 13.71
C ARG A 989 -5.29 -18.78 12.62
N THR A 990 -5.60 -17.53 12.98
CA THR A 990 -5.57 -16.38 12.06
C THR A 990 -4.13 -15.86 11.78
N TRP A 991 -3.99 -14.88 10.88
CA TRP A 991 -2.69 -14.40 10.40
C TRP A 991 -1.79 -13.81 11.50
N GLY A 992 -2.34 -13.07 12.45
CA GLY A 992 -1.62 -12.63 13.64
C GLY A 992 -0.75 -11.40 13.49
N GLY A 993 -1.07 -10.47 12.59
CA GLY A 993 -0.38 -9.18 12.51
C GLY A 993 -1.34 -8.04 12.81
N ILE A 994 -1.21 -7.35 13.94
CA ILE A 994 -2.15 -6.31 14.40
C ILE A 994 -1.50 -4.97 14.77
N VAL A 995 -0.17 -4.88 14.70
CA VAL A 995 0.49 -3.57 14.87
C VAL A 995 0.16 -2.73 13.64
N GLY A 996 -0.73 -1.75 13.82
CA GLY A 996 -1.22 -0.84 12.78
C GLY A 996 -0.11 0.06 12.25
N ILE A 997 -0.32 0.63 11.06
CA ILE A 997 0.72 1.35 10.30
C ILE A 997 0.56 2.86 10.36
N SER A 998 1.68 3.56 10.18
CA SER A 998 1.66 4.96 9.75
C SER A 998 1.45 5.09 8.23
N GLY A 999 1.16 6.32 7.78
CA GLY A 999 1.41 6.69 6.38
C GLY A 999 2.92 6.71 6.06
N PRO A 1000 3.29 6.65 4.76
CA PRO A 1000 4.68 6.78 4.35
C PRO A 1000 5.17 8.22 4.55
N LEU A 1001 6.46 8.35 4.81
CA LEU A 1001 7.16 9.63 4.62
C LEU A 1001 7.26 9.93 3.10
N PRO A 1002 7.40 11.19 2.67
CA PRO A 1002 7.71 11.47 1.28
C PRO A 1002 9.13 10.94 1.01
N TYR A 1003 9.33 10.01 0.09
CA TYR A 1003 10.66 9.59 -0.37
C TYR A 1003 10.92 10.18 -1.76
N MET A 1004 12.18 10.47 -2.08
CA MET A 1004 12.54 11.13 -3.35
C MET A 1004 12.05 10.40 -4.60
N ASP A 1005 12.03 9.07 -4.62
CA ASP A 1005 11.58 8.24 -5.75
C ASP A 1005 10.11 7.77 -5.62
N GLY A 1006 9.38 8.25 -4.61
CA GLY A 1006 8.02 7.82 -4.31
C GLY A 1006 7.90 6.49 -3.55
N THR A 1007 8.99 5.97 -2.98
CA THR A 1007 8.95 4.77 -2.11
C THR A 1007 7.87 4.88 -1.03
N ASP A 1008 7.11 3.81 -0.84
CA ASP A 1008 6.12 3.70 0.24
C ASP A 1008 6.63 2.74 1.32
N ILE A 1009 7.13 3.30 2.41
CA ILE A 1009 7.47 2.58 3.65
C ILE A 1009 6.32 2.70 4.65
N ARG A 1010 5.78 1.56 5.08
CA ARG A 1010 4.79 1.50 6.17
C ARG A 1010 5.48 1.02 7.44
N VAL A 1011 5.55 1.90 8.43
CA VAL A 1011 6.14 1.61 9.74
C VAL A 1011 5.04 1.15 10.70
N PRO A 1012 5.21 0.02 11.41
CA PRO A 1012 4.31 -0.40 12.48
C PRO A 1012 4.37 0.60 13.64
N PHE A 1013 3.26 1.28 13.91
CA PHE A 1013 3.22 2.53 14.67
C PHE A 1013 2.35 2.47 15.95
N PHE A 1014 1.32 1.61 15.99
CA PHE A 1014 0.43 1.48 17.15
C PHE A 1014 -0.15 0.06 17.24
N THR A 1015 -0.60 -0.38 18.42
CA THR A 1015 -1.19 -1.71 18.59
C THR A 1015 -2.22 -1.77 19.72
N SER A 1016 -2.89 -2.92 19.85
CA SER A 1016 -3.94 -3.18 20.84
C SER A 1016 -3.44 -4.02 22.01
N TYR A 1017 -4.07 -3.86 23.17
CA TYR A 1017 -3.85 -4.68 24.37
C TYR A 1017 -5.20 -5.04 25.00
N ASP A 1018 -5.23 -6.12 25.77
CA ASP A 1018 -6.45 -6.57 26.44
C ASP A 1018 -6.75 -5.69 27.66
N PRO A 1019 -7.93 -5.03 27.74
CA PRO A 1019 -8.28 -4.19 28.88
C PRO A 1019 -8.46 -4.99 30.18
N LYS A 1020 -8.71 -6.31 30.12
CA LYS A 1020 -8.88 -7.15 31.32
C LYS A 1020 -7.55 -7.55 31.96
N THR A 1021 -6.51 -7.78 31.15
CA THR A 1021 -5.22 -8.31 31.62
C THR A 1021 -4.06 -7.31 31.51
N GLY A 1022 -4.22 -6.25 30.71
CA GLY A 1022 -3.16 -5.29 30.39
C GLY A 1022 -2.04 -5.87 29.51
N GLN A 1023 -2.24 -7.05 28.91
CA GLN A 1023 -1.24 -7.71 28.07
C GLN A 1023 -1.45 -7.40 26.59
N TRP A 1024 -0.36 -7.39 25.83
CA TRP A 1024 -0.40 -7.38 24.36
C TRP A 1024 -1.16 -8.61 23.84
N ILE A 1025 -1.84 -8.43 22.71
CA ILE A 1025 -2.67 -9.49 22.11
C ILE A 1025 -2.21 -9.79 20.67
N ILE A 1026 -2.41 -11.02 20.22
CA ILE A 1026 -2.41 -11.48 18.81
C ILE A 1026 -1.07 -11.42 18.06
N GLU A 1027 -0.29 -10.34 18.17
CA GLU A 1027 0.88 -10.10 17.31
C GLU A 1027 1.86 -11.28 17.27
N ASN A 1028 2.23 -11.68 16.05
CA ASN A 1028 3.04 -12.85 15.71
C ASN A 1028 2.49 -14.21 16.18
N HIS A 1029 1.19 -14.30 16.48
CA HIS A 1029 0.51 -15.55 16.84
C HIS A 1029 -0.84 -15.70 16.13
N GLY A 1030 -1.72 -14.72 16.19
CA GLY A 1030 -3.09 -14.83 15.68
C GLY A 1030 -4.10 -15.12 16.79
N VAL A 1031 -5.31 -15.49 16.38
CA VAL A 1031 -6.41 -15.91 17.23
C VAL A 1031 -6.64 -17.39 16.98
N ASP A 1032 -6.39 -18.22 18.00
CA ASP A 1032 -6.73 -19.64 17.93
C ASP A 1032 -8.25 -19.82 17.92
N PRO A 1033 -8.80 -20.80 17.17
CA PRO A 1033 -10.22 -21.16 17.23
C PRO A 1033 -10.57 -21.86 18.55
N ASP A 1034 -11.83 -21.83 18.95
CA ASP A 1034 -12.33 -22.68 20.04
C ASP A 1034 -12.47 -24.14 19.59
N ILE A 1035 -12.71 -24.35 18.29
CA ILE A 1035 -12.76 -25.67 17.65
C ILE A 1035 -11.83 -25.65 16.43
N LEU A 1036 -10.65 -26.27 16.60
CA LEU A 1036 -9.67 -26.44 15.53
C LEU A 1036 -10.14 -27.46 14.51
N ILE A 1037 -10.33 -26.99 13.27
CA ILE A 1037 -10.57 -27.82 12.08
C ILE A 1037 -9.75 -27.22 10.95
N ASP A 1038 -8.69 -27.91 10.54
CA ASP A 1038 -8.03 -27.68 9.27
C ASP A 1038 -8.73 -28.54 8.21
N ASN A 1039 -9.15 -27.94 7.09
CA ASN A 1039 -9.81 -28.68 6.02
C ASN A 1039 -8.80 -29.68 5.43
N ASP A 1040 -9.21 -30.93 5.28
CA ASP A 1040 -8.46 -31.90 4.48
C ASP A 1040 -8.41 -31.40 3.02
N PRO A 1041 -7.21 -31.17 2.46
CA PRO A 1041 -7.07 -30.61 1.11
C PRO A 1041 -7.76 -31.42 0.01
N ILE A 1042 -7.80 -32.75 0.13
CA ILE A 1042 -8.44 -33.62 -0.87
C ILE A 1042 -9.95 -33.50 -0.78
N LYS A 1043 -10.49 -33.48 0.44
CA LYS A 1043 -11.93 -33.26 0.66
C LYS A 1043 -12.38 -31.88 0.21
N GLU A 1044 -11.60 -30.86 0.54
CA GLU A 1044 -11.88 -29.47 0.13
C GLU A 1044 -11.86 -29.32 -1.39
N TRP A 1045 -10.86 -29.89 -2.07
CA TRP A 1045 -10.82 -29.92 -3.53
C TRP A 1045 -12.07 -30.56 -4.15
N ASN A 1046 -12.58 -31.62 -3.51
CA ASN A 1046 -13.80 -32.31 -3.92
C ASN A 1046 -15.11 -31.63 -3.44
N GLY A 1047 -15.02 -30.43 -2.86
CA GLY A 1047 -16.17 -29.60 -2.47
C GLY A 1047 -16.69 -29.79 -1.05
N GLU A 1048 -16.00 -30.56 -0.20
CA GLU A 1048 -16.37 -30.71 1.21
C GLU A 1048 -15.64 -29.67 2.09
N ASP A 1049 -16.38 -28.61 2.47
CA ASP A 1049 -15.94 -27.66 3.50
C ASP A 1049 -16.28 -28.19 4.91
N GLN A 1050 -15.27 -28.75 5.60
CA GLN A 1050 -15.42 -29.34 6.93
C GLN A 1050 -15.64 -28.27 8.02
N GLN A 1051 -15.01 -27.10 7.88
CA GLN A 1051 -15.19 -25.98 8.80
C GLN A 1051 -16.64 -25.48 8.77
N LEU A 1052 -17.20 -25.23 7.59
CA LEU A 1052 -18.60 -24.81 7.45
C LEU A 1052 -19.58 -25.87 7.94
N ASN A 1053 -19.31 -27.15 7.65
CA ASN A 1053 -20.13 -28.26 8.17
C ASN A 1053 -20.15 -28.27 9.70
N LYS A 1054 -19.00 -28.02 10.35
CA LYS A 1054 -18.93 -27.92 11.81
C LYS A 1054 -19.65 -26.69 12.36
N ALA A 1055 -19.55 -25.54 11.68
CA ALA A 1055 -20.29 -24.35 12.06
C ALA A 1055 -21.80 -24.58 12.04
N ILE A 1056 -22.31 -25.27 11.00
CA ILE A 1056 -23.73 -25.68 10.91
C ILE A 1056 -24.10 -26.59 12.10
N GLU A 1057 -23.27 -27.58 12.43
CA GLU A 1057 -23.51 -28.48 13.57
C GLU A 1057 -23.60 -27.70 14.89
N GLU A 1058 -22.62 -26.84 15.17
CA GLU A 1058 -22.52 -26.12 16.45
C GLU A 1058 -23.62 -25.08 16.63
N VAL A 1059 -23.95 -24.31 15.59
CA VAL A 1059 -25.04 -23.33 15.68
C VAL A 1059 -26.40 -24.02 15.83
N MET A 1060 -26.61 -25.17 15.19
CA MET A 1060 -27.83 -25.97 15.33
C MET A 1060 -27.95 -26.61 16.72
N LYS A 1061 -26.82 -27.00 17.33
CA LYS A 1061 -26.76 -27.45 18.72
C LYS A 1061 -27.13 -26.32 19.68
N ASP A 1062 -26.54 -25.14 19.50
CA ASP A 1062 -26.81 -23.98 20.35
C ASP A 1062 -28.27 -23.48 20.18
N LEU A 1063 -28.86 -23.66 18.99
CA LEU A 1063 -30.27 -23.38 18.72
C LEU A 1063 -31.25 -24.22 19.56
N GLN A 1064 -30.88 -25.42 20.00
CA GLN A 1064 -31.74 -26.25 20.86
C GLN A 1064 -32.05 -25.57 22.20
N ASN A 1065 -31.17 -24.68 22.65
CA ASN A 1065 -31.29 -23.93 23.88
C ASN A 1065 -31.78 -22.48 23.66
N ARG A 1066 -32.09 -22.10 22.41
CA ARG A 1066 -32.55 -20.75 22.08
C ARG A 1066 -33.89 -20.47 22.73
N LYS A 1067 -33.98 -19.34 23.43
CA LYS A 1067 -35.24 -18.78 23.91
C LYS A 1067 -35.79 -17.81 22.85
N PRO A 1068 -36.99 -18.05 22.28
CA PRO A 1068 -37.59 -17.09 21.38
C PRO A 1068 -37.92 -15.79 22.13
N LEU A 1069 -38.09 -14.70 21.39
CA LEU A 1069 -38.60 -13.45 21.94
C LEU A 1069 -39.96 -13.67 22.61
N ALA A 1070 -40.22 -12.92 23.68
CA ALA A 1070 -41.51 -12.96 24.35
C ALA A 1070 -42.63 -12.60 23.37
N PRO A 1071 -43.76 -13.34 23.37
CA PRO A 1071 -44.89 -13.01 22.50
C PRO A 1071 -45.52 -11.69 22.91
N VAL A 1072 -46.37 -11.15 22.04
CA VAL A 1072 -47.22 -10.01 22.36
C VAL A 1072 -48.09 -10.34 23.58
N PRO A 1073 -48.10 -9.52 24.65
CA PRO A 1073 -48.97 -9.73 25.80
C PRO A 1073 -50.46 -9.74 25.44
N ALA A 1074 -51.29 -10.34 26.29
CA ALA A 1074 -52.74 -10.27 26.12
C ALA A 1074 -53.23 -8.81 26.01
N PRO A 1075 -54.30 -8.53 25.22
CA PRO A 1075 -54.85 -7.20 25.11
C PRO A 1075 -55.19 -6.61 26.48
N ARG A 1076 -54.89 -5.33 26.68
CA ARG A 1076 -55.31 -4.61 27.88
C ARG A 1076 -56.83 -4.43 27.84
N ASP A 1077 -57.50 -4.91 28.87
CA ASP A 1077 -58.92 -4.67 29.11
C ASP A 1077 -59.05 -3.81 30.38
N PHE A 1078 -59.45 -2.55 30.19
CA PHE A 1078 -59.70 -1.60 31.28
C PHE A 1078 -61.18 -1.51 31.66
N SER A 1079 -62.03 -2.40 31.10
CA SER A 1079 -63.48 -2.43 31.40
C SER A 1079 -63.83 -3.25 32.65
N LYS A 1080 -62.83 -3.89 33.26
CA LYS A 1080 -62.92 -4.63 34.52
C LYS A 1080 -62.29 -3.87 35.67
#